data_AF-A0A6G0WWJ5-F1
#
_entry.id   AF-A0A6G0WWJ5-F1
#
_cell.length_a   1.000
_cell.length_b   1.000
_cell.length_c   1.000
_cell.angle_alpha   90.00
_cell.angle_beta   90.00
_cell.angle_gamma   90.00
#
_symmetry.space_group_name_H-M   'P 1'
#
loop_
_entity.id
_entity.type
_entity.pdbx_description
1 polymer ?
#
loop_
_entity_poly.entity_id
_entity_poly.type
_entity_poly.pdbx_seq_one_letter_code
_entity_poly.pdbx_strand_id
1 'polypeptide(L)'
;MQVVPTPTTAWRDTIRVLLQQRQPPNIVEILCSPKYGVHVSRPKDEPADFIDFGYVDSEKFDNRLANSTTPVRSIDAKESLLVWNSGSSPAMISSIVCLDESHPFEFSLRNNQLAPESQAPSLIEIGLKSSWSSFPIGVFSTWLVLFCEIPTMGHAFDFQSHTFCIFVRLRVAHVHAADMRALAVEAPSFVPQTLRCVFNSTMKAIKFPLEALPLQSKLSNLLQNSIPEYPLLPSPPVDSMQLFKMQQDLHNLSGYFKYYTTLLQKEENQMAKDIHQYDLFNVRLSMLSSSRQAEYLRATLNVPGAIEGRPALVAGSVIRIRSLVLDFEIHGVVLEVKETNVTLMLPWKELTQKRTSMGIAKTMYETNLFHIRFTYPREGLRLAYYSLRWVQQSMLPRLHPQLTLSAPPPYMYEEELFPFNSVINERQFQAVTHIVHKSSGAAPYIIFGPPGTGKTITVIEAILQVLQHNKQSSVLAIAPSDAAADILAMRLRDYNHVTSLFRLNWPHRKIAAVPAPLLKFCHTEVGKDIFSIPSIDQLSQFRIIVTTCTLAAILKIAGLPAGHFSHIFVDEACQATEPETLSALSLCDETTHVTLAGDPMQLGPSCRSTSSWKFRLVESYQERLMRLPMYECTQRTNASHITKLVNNYRSHVSLISLSSKLFYNNELFACADPRLVDSMCQWEELKGRSQFPLLFYGVYGEQQKKLESQSYSNPLEAIKVANVIDSLLASTTANISTKDIAVITPFRQQVIKIRHLLRSRGLGAVNVGTVYNLQGQESKVCIISTVMSSMEVTASDYSKGNRPVPVLSDFKSFNVAITRAQALCVVIGHPSVLSQHPLWSFLMGYCAKNGAFEGDDTEDVIFCPNPPKVRMGQLSDAPPDDPEWHLFM
;
A
#
# COMPACT_ATOMS: atom_id res chain seq x y z
N MET A 1 -46.89 37.81 22.13
CA MET A 1 -46.82 36.53 21.40
C MET A 1 -46.85 36.82 19.90
N GLN A 2 -45.68 37.00 19.28
CA GLN A 2 -45.54 36.85 17.84
C GLN A 2 -44.92 35.46 17.64
N VAL A 3 -45.61 34.64 16.84
CA VAL A 3 -45.17 33.29 16.49
C VAL A 3 -43.90 33.44 15.67
N VAL A 4 -42.75 33.08 16.25
CA VAL A 4 -41.50 32.88 15.51
C VAL A 4 -41.80 31.80 14.46
N PRO A 5 -41.57 32.04 13.16
CA PRO A 5 -41.79 31.02 12.16
C PRO A 5 -40.77 29.90 12.40
N THR A 6 -41.22 28.79 12.97
CA THR A 6 -40.43 27.55 13.02
C THR A 6 -40.00 27.17 11.60
N PRO A 7 -38.74 26.77 11.38
CA PRO A 7 -38.29 26.33 10.07
C PRO A 7 -39.22 25.21 9.58
N THR A 8 -39.80 25.41 8.40
CA THR A 8 -40.82 24.50 7.84
C THR A 8 -40.25 23.09 7.73
N THR A 9 -41.10 22.08 7.94
CA THR A 9 -40.75 20.65 7.79
C THR A 9 -40.05 20.39 6.46
N ALA A 10 -40.50 21.04 5.39
CA ALA A 10 -39.90 21.02 4.06
C ALA A 10 -38.43 21.46 4.03
N TRP A 11 -38.01 22.44 4.83
CA TRP A 11 -36.62 22.93 4.86
C TRP A 11 -35.72 21.97 5.65
N ARG A 12 -36.23 21.40 6.76
CA ARG A 12 -35.54 20.32 7.50
C ARG A 12 -35.34 19.08 6.65
N ASP A 13 -36.36 18.69 5.89
CA ASP A 13 -36.29 17.56 4.97
C ASP A 13 -35.33 17.86 3.80
N THR A 14 -35.27 19.11 3.33
CA THR A 14 -34.30 19.54 2.31
C THR A 14 -32.85 19.41 2.80
N ILE A 15 -32.55 19.87 4.02
CA ILE A 15 -31.19 19.69 4.60
C ILE A 15 -30.88 18.20 4.86
N ARG A 16 -31.84 17.40 5.33
CA ARG A 16 -31.67 15.95 5.48
C ARG A 16 -31.35 15.26 4.15
N VAL A 17 -32.13 15.55 3.11
CA VAL A 17 -31.98 14.96 1.77
C VAL A 17 -30.64 15.36 1.15
N LEU A 18 -30.24 16.64 1.26
CA LEU A 18 -28.97 17.13 0.73
C LEU A 18 -27.75 16.52 1.43
N LEU A 19 -27.82 16.28 2.75
CA LEU A 19 -26.76 15.62 3.51
C LEU A 19 -26.72 14.11 3.27
N GLN A 20 -27.87 13.45 3.09
CA GLN A 20 -27.95 12.03 2.74
C GLN A 20 -27.42 11.74 1.32
N GLN A 21 -27.60 12.68 0.38
CA GLN A 21 -27.15 12.54 -1.01
C GLN A 21 -25.66 12.85 -1.25
N ARG A 22 -24.90 13.30 -0.23
CA ARG A 22 -23.48 13.69 -0.33
C ARG A 22 -23.15 14.63 -1.51
N GLN A 23 -24.10 15.45 -1.95
CA GLN A 23 -23.83 16.53 -2.91
C GLN A 23 -23.79 17.88 -2.18
N PRO A 24 -22.86 18.79 -2.48
CA PRO A 24 -22.87 20.11 -1.89
C PRO A 24 -24.03 20.90 -2.53
N PRO A 25 -25.03 21.38 -1.76
CA PRO A 25 -25.89 22.41 -2.30
C PRO A 25 -25.06 23.70 -2.48
N ASN A 26 -25.31 24.42 -3.57
CA ASN A 26 -24.93 25.82 -3.74
C ASN A 26 -25.73 26.73 -2.78
N ILE A 27 -25.71 26.42 -1.49
CA ILE A 27 -26.20 27.30 -0.44
C ILE A 27 -24.96 27.89 0.23
N VAL A 28 -24.67 29.12 -0.19
CA VAL A 28 -24.08 30.22 0.58
C VAL A 28 -23.28 29.79 1.82
N GLU A 29 -21.95 29.88 1.70
CA GLU A 29 -21.01 30.13 2.79
C GLU A 29 -21.30 29.41 4.14
N ILE A 30 -20.74 28.20 4.30
CA ILE A 30 -20.52 27.61 5.63
C ILE A 30 -19.45 28.46 6.33
N LEU A 31 -19.89 29.54 6.97
CA LEU A 31 -19.02 30.47 7.67
C LEU A 31 -18.52 29.81 8.95
N CYS A 32 -17.23 29.51 8.99
CA CYS A 32 -16.56 29.25 10.25
C CYS A 32 -16.76 30.47 11.17
N SER A 33 -17.04 30.19 12.45
CA SER A 33 -17.46 31.16 13.46
C SER A 33 -16.57 32.40 13.70
N PRO A 34 -15.28 32.49 13.28
CA PRO A 34 -14.49 33.70 13.54
C PRO A 34 -14.94 34.96 12.79
N LYS A 35 -15.63 34.85 11.66
CA LYS A 35 -15.99 36.02 10.83
C LYS A 35 -17.05 36.95 11.47
N TYR A 36 -17.83 36.44 12.43
CA TYR A 36 -18.90 37.19 13.11
C TYR A 36 -18.71 37.31 14.63
N GLY A 37 -17.55 36.91 15.15
CA GLY A 37 -17.24 36.99 16.58
C GLY A 37 -17.94 35.98 17.47
N VAL A 38 -18.52 34.91 16.92
CA VAL A 38 -19.30 33.94 17.72
C VAL A 38 -18.42 32.79 18.16
N HIS A 39 -18.42 32.49 19.45
CA HIS A 39 -17.59 31.47 20.08
C HIS A 39 -18.47 30.44 20.81
N VAL A 40 -18.05 29.17 20.75
CA VAL A 40 -18.65 28.08 21.52
C VAL A 40 -17.57 27.44 22.38
N SER A 41 -17.82 27.39 23.69
CA SER A 41 -16.92 26.72 24.63
C SER A 41 -17.68 25.93 25.69
N ARG A 42 -16.92 25.16 26.46
CA ARG A 42 -17.36 24.63 27.75
C ARG A 42 -17.20 25.68 28.86
N PRO A 43 -17.80 25.53 30.07
CA PRO A 43 -17.74 26.50 31.19
C PRO A 43 -16.35 26.82 31.80
N LYS A 44 -15.26 26.58 31.07
CA LYS A 44 -13.85 26.86 31.42
C LYS A 44 -13.01 27.33 30.20
N ASP A 45 -13.65 27.93 29.19
CA ASP A 45 -13.03 28.43 27.94
C ASP A 45 -12.36 27.38 27.03
N GLU A 46 -12.71 26.09 27.16
CA GLU A 46 -12.27 25.05 26.21
C GLU A 46 -13.14 25.07 24.93
N PRO A 47 -12.54 25.14 23.72
CA PRO A 47 -13.30 25.14 22.47
C PRO A 47 -14.06 23.82 22.29
N ALA A 48 -15.35 23.90 21.99
CA ALA A 48 -16.24 22.74 21.98
C ALA A 48 -16.64 22.33 20.55
N ASP A 49 -15.69 21.79 19.80
CA ASP A 49 -15.97 21.22 18.47
C ASP A 49 -16.62 19.81 18.57
N PHE A 50 -16.43 19.14 19.70
CA PHE A 50 -16.98 17.82 20.00
C PHE A 50 -17.29 17.64 21.49
N ILE A 51 -18.30 16.81 21.79
CA ILE A 51 -18.63 16.38 23.15
C ILE A 51 -18.72 14.86 23.16
N ASP A 52 -17.90 14.25 24.01
CA ASP A 52 -17.89 12.81 24.24
C ASP A 52 -18.58 12.49 25.58
N PHE A 53 -19.51 11.54 25.52
CA PHE A 53 -20.10 10.88 26.68
C PHE A 53 -19.64 9.42 26.69
N GLY A 54 -19.01 8.96 27.76
CA GLY A 54 -18.75 7.55 28.02
C GLY A 54 -19.71 7.07 29.09
N TYR A 55 -20.39 5.96 28.83
CA TYR A 55 -21.26 5.32 29.82
C TYR A 55 -20.93 3.85 29.98
N VAL A 56 -21.10 3.40 31.22
CA VAL A 56 -20.84 2.05 31.67
C VAL A 56 -22.12 1.50 32.25
N ASP A 57 -22.61 0.41 31.66
CA ASP A 57 -23.81 -0.26 32.17
C ASP A 57 -23.45 -1.15 33.36
N SER A 58 -23.58 -0.64 34.59
CA SER A 58 -23.66 -1.48 35.81
C SER A 58 -24.12 -0.69 37.05
N GLU A 59 -24.89 -1.33 37.94
CA GLU A 59 -25.22 -0.83 39.29
C GLU A 59 -24.00 -0.75 40.25
N LYS A 60 -22.80 -1.15 39.80
CA LYS A 60 -21.55 -1.16 40.59
C LYS A 60 -20.50 -0.20 40.01
N PHE A 61 -20.92 1.02 39.66
CA PHE A 61 -19.96 2.08 39.33
C PHE A 61 -19.22 2.52 40.60
N ASP A 62 -17.92 2.22 40.68
CA ASP A 62 -17.07 2.63 41.81
C ASP A 62 -16.66 4.10 41.65
N ASN A 63 -17.24 4.98 42.46
CA ASN A 63 -17.04 6.44 42.43
C ASN A 63 -15.56 6.88 42.56
N ARG A 64 -14.64 5.97 42.90
CA ARG A 64 -13.20 6.25 42.97
C ARG A 64 -12.54 6.48 41.60
N LEU A 65 -13.19 6.11 40.48
CA LEU A 65 -12.70 6.32 39.11
C LEU A 65 -13.05 7.70 38.50
N ALA A 66 -13.82 8.54 39.21
CA ALA A 66 -14.28 9.84 38.70
C ALA A 66 -13.19 10.95 38.64
N ASN A 67 -11.99 10.69 39.18
CA ASN A 67 -10.92 11.68 39.28
C ASN A 67 -9.87 11.62 38.17
N SER A 68 -10.03 10.77 37.14
CA SER A 68 -9.23 10.83 35.92
C SER A 68 -9.95 11.63 34.85
N THR A 69 -9.20 12.37 34.03
CA THR A 69 -9.63 13.21 32.89
C THR A 69 -10.35 12.46 31.75
N THR A 70 -10.88 11.26 32.01
CA THR A 70 -11.62 10.42 31.09
C THR A 70 -13.12 10.71 31.15
N PRO A 71 -13.85 10.74 30.01
CA PRO A 71 -15.22 11.20 29.95
C PRO A 71 -16.21 10.08 30.34
N VAL A 72 -16.08 9.50 31.53
CA VAL A 72 -17.02 8.46 32.01
C VAL A 72 -18.02 9.07 32.97
N ARG A 73 -19.32 8.96 32.66
CA ARG A 73 -20.37 9.75 33.32
C ARG A 73 -21.61 8.92 33.65
N SER A 74 -22.26 9.23 34.78
CA SER A 74 -23.54 8.64 35.19
C SER A 74 -24.72 9.16 34.34
N ILE A 75 -25.88 8.50 34.43
CA ILE A 75 -27.09 8.88 33.68
C ILE A 75 -27.57 10.31 33.94
N ASP A 76 -27.24 10.87 35.12
CA ASP A 76 -27.60 12.23 35.53
C ASP A 76 -26.59 13.30 35.10
N ALA A 77 -25.50 12.89 34.45
CA ALA A 77 -24.45 13.82 34.07
C ALA A 77 -24.87 14.69 32.90
N LYS A 78 -24.76 15.99 33.10
CA LYS A 78 -25.02 17.00 32.08
C LYS A 78 -23.71 17.65 31.64
N GLU A 79 -23.59 17.91 30.35
CA GLU A 79 -22.62 18.83 29.80
C GLU A 79 -23.24 20.19 29.55
N SER A 80 -22.39 21.22 29.52
CA SER A 80 -22.81 22.58 29.28
C SER A 80 -22.02 23.17 28.13
N LEU A 81 -22.71 23.75 27.16
CA LEU A 81 -22.12 24.60 26.14
C LEU A 81 -22.52 26.04 26.40
N LEU A 82 -21.52 26.90 26.36
CA LEU A 82 -21.68 28.34 26.34
C LEU A 82 -21.50 28.83 24.92
N VAL A 83 -22.48 29.58 24.42
CA VAL A 83 -22.42 30.25 23.13
C VAL A 83 -22.49 31.74 23.38
N TRP A 84 -21.50 32.50 22.92
CA TRP A 84 -21.50 33.95 23.03
C TRP A 84 -20.97 34.64 21.78
N ASN A 85 -21.26 35.93 21.67
CA ASN A 85 -20.80 36.79 20.60
C ASN A 85 -19.84 37.86 21.15
N SER A 86 -18.68 38.02 20.54
CA SER A 86 -17.69 39.06 20.83
C SER A 86 -18.03 40.42 20.18
N GLY A 87 -19.08 40.47 19.35
CA GLY A 87 -19.61 41.70 18.74
C GLY A 87 -20.54 42.50 19.66
N SER A 88 -20.95 43.70 19.20
CA SER A 88 -21.77 44.66 19.96
C SER A 88 -23.25 44.26 20.16
N SER A 89 -23.71 43.16 19.55
CA SER A 89 -25.08 42.65 19.67
C SER A 89 -25.08 41.20 20.18
N PRO A 90 -25.84 40.86 21.25
CA PRO A 90 -25.92 39.50 21.76
C PRO A 90 -26.59 38.57 20.73
N ALA A 91 -25.96 37.45 20.38
CA ALA A 91 -26.58 36.42 19.55
C ALA A 91 -27.51 35.56 20.43
N MET A 92 -28.75 35.37 20.00
CA MET A 92 -29.74 34.54 20.70
C MET A 92 -29.91 33.21 19.97
N ILE A 93 -29.93 32.10 20.71
CA ILE A 93 -30.21 30.78 20.13
C ILE A 93 -31.73 30.64 19.98
N SER A 94 -32.20 30.55 18.73
CA SER A 94 -33.63 30.48 18.42
C SER A 94 -34.17 29.05 18.37
N SER A 95 -33.35 28.07 17.97
CA SER A 95 -33.72 26.65 18.06
C SER A 95 -32.50 25.71 18.08
N ILE A 96 -32.73 24.50 18.59
CA ILE A 96 -31.75 23.39 18.63
C ILE A 96 -32.36 22.21 17.87
N VAL A 97 -31.61 21.65 16.93
CA VAL A 97 -32.05 20.47 16.15
C VAL A 97 -30.93 19.43 16.14
N CYS A 98 -31.26 18.19 16.46
CA CYS A 98 -30.38 17.04 16.24
C CYS A 98 -30.68 16.41 14.87
N LEU A 99 -29.64 16.11 14.08
CA LEU A 99 -29.83 15.58 12.72
C LEU A 99 -30.40 14.16 12.69
N ASP A 100 -30.08 13.35 13.69
CA ASP A 100 -30.61 12.00 13.86
C ASP A 100 -31.75 12.03 14.89
N GLU A 101 -32.95 11.59 14.52
CA GLU A 101 -34.12 11.52 15.43
C GLU A 101 -33.98 10.38 16.46
N SER A 102 -33.18 9.36 16.15
CA SER A 102 -32.92 8.20 16.99
C SER A 102 -31.71 8.39 17.93
N HIS A 103 -31.42 9.63 18.33
CA HIS A 103 -30.28 9.95 19.20
C HIS A 103 -30.59 9.75 20.70
N PRO A 104 -29.58 9.41 21.53
CA PRO A 104 -29.74 9.20 22.97
C PRO A 104 -29.70 10.48 23.82
N PHE A 105 -29.52 11.65 23.22
CA PHE A 105 -29.31 12.92 23.95
C PHE A 105 -30.61 13.66 24.29
N GLU A 106 -30.61 14.40 25.39
CA GLU A 106 -31.63 15.37 25.76
C GLU A 106 -31.00 16.77 25.86
N PHE A 107 -31.72 17.80 25.41
CA PHE A 107 -31.20 19.16 25.33
C PHE A 107 -32.11 20.10 26.11
N SER A 108 -31.54 20.95 26.95
CA SER A 108 -32.27 22.08 27.53
C SER A 108 -31.52 23.38 27.29
N LEU A 109 -32.24 24.40 26.82
CA LEU A 109 -31.70 25.71 26.50
C LEU A 109 -32.15 26.71 27.57
N ARG A 110 -31.19 27.42 28.17
CA ARG A 110 -31.47 28.58 29.00
C ARG A 110 -30.93 29.83 28.30
N ASN A 111 -31.84 30.55 27.65
CA ASN A 111 -31.57 31.89 27.16
C ASN A 111 -31.75 32.87 28.33
N ASN A 112 -30.75 33.70 28.62
CA ASN A 112 -30.81 34.66 29.71
C ASN A 112 -31.72 35.83 29.29
N GLN A 113 -32.99 35.80 29.71
CA GLN A 113 -33.99 36.83 29.34
C GLN A 113 -34.01 38.07 30.26
N LEU A 114 -33.09 38.17 31.22
CA LEU A 114 -33.05 39.26 32.19
C LEU A 114 -31.83 40.18 31.89
N ALA A 115 -32.13 41.40 31.45
CA ALA A 115 -31.24 42.52 31.07
C ALA A 115 -30.76 42.56 29.59
N PRO A 116 -31.38 43.41 28.74
CA PRO A 116 -30.98 43.65 27.34
C PRO A 116 -29.57 44.22 27.13
N GLU A 117 -28.85 44.55 28.20
CA GLU A 117 -27.53 45.19 28.17
C GLU A 117 -26.37 44.23 28.55
N SER A 118 -26.64 42.95 28.87
CA SER A 118 -25.58 42.00 29.21
C SER A 118 -25.18 41.12 28.02
N GLN A 119 -23.89 41.10 27.66
CA GLN A 119 -23.27 40.15 26.71
C GLN A 119 -23.18 38.72 27.29
N ALA A 120 -24.19 38.28 28.05
CA ALA A 120 -24.14 36.99 28.73
C ALA A 120 -24.30 35.82 27.73
N PRO A 121 -23.51 34.74 27.85
CA PRO A 121 -23.61 33.56 26.97
C PRO A 121 -24.96 32.85 27.10
N SER A 122 -25.47 32.32 25.98
CA SER A 122 -26.53 31.31 25.99
C SER A 122 -25.97 29.98 26.51
N LEU A 123 -26.67 29.37 27.47
CA LEU A 123 -26.28 28.09 28.06
C LEU A 123 -27.14 26.96 27.49
N ILE A 124 -26.50 25.95 26.91
CA ILE A 124 -27.14 24.70 26.49
C ILE A 124 -26.67 23.59 27.41
N GLU A 125 -27.59 22.98 28.15
CA GLU A 125 -27.31 21.74 28.87
C GLU A 125 -27.64 20.54 27.98
N ILE A 126 -26.71 19.59 27.92
CA ILE A 126 -26.78 18.37 27.12
C ILE A 126 -26.69 17.18 28.08
N GLY A 127 -27.76 16.39 28.15
CA GLY A 127 -27.84 15.17 28.95
C GLY A 127 -28.16 13.94 28.10
N LEU A 128 -28.35 12.80 28.75
CA LEU A 128 -28.83 11.56 28.13
C LEU A 128 -30.32 11.37 28.48
N LYS A 129 -31.13 10.88 27.52
CA LYS A 129 -32.56 10.57 27.72
C LYS A 129 -32.70 9.47 28.76
N SER A 130 -33.66 9.56 29.67
CA SER A 130 -33.87 8.55 30.73
C SER A 130 -34.14 7.12 30.26
N SER A 131 -34.61 6.91 29.01
CA SER A 131 -34.94 5.60 28.43
C SER A 131 -33.82 4.95 27.61
N TRP A 132 -32.61 5.50 27.65
CA TRP A 132 -31.55 5.16 26.70
C TRP A 132 -30.80 3.83 26.99
N SER A 133 -31.08 3.16 28.12
CA SER A 133 -30.59 1.79 28.41
C SER A 133 -31.04 0.74 27.38
N SER A 134 -31.96 1.11 26.48
CA SER A 134 -32.40 0.32 25.32
C SER A 134 -31.49 0.45 24.08
N PHE A 135 -30.47 1.32 24.08
CA PHE A 135 -29.55 1.46 22.95
C PHE A 135 -28.46 0.37 22.95
N PRO A 136 -28.11 -0.21 21.80
CA PRO A 136 -27.11 -1.28 21.72
C PRO A 136 -25.70 -0.82 22.16
N ILE A 137 -24.84 -1.76 22.54
CA ILE A 137 -23.43 -1.49 22.88
C ILE A 137 -22.68 -1.04 21.62
N GLY A 138 -21.92 0.05 21.70
CA GLY A 138 -21.23 0.64 20.55
C GLY A 138 -20.96 2.14 20.67
N VAL A 139 -20.37 2.72 19.63
CA VAL A 139 -20.11 4.17 19.54
C VAL A 139 -21.13 4.82 18.62
N PHE A 140 -21.96 5.68 19.19
CA PHE A 140 -22.93 6.51 18.49
C PHE A 140 -22.35 7.89 18.26
N SER A 141 -22.54 8.47 17.08
CA SER A 141 -22.21 9.88 16.85
C SER A 141 -23.28 10.56 16.01
N THR A 142 -23.70 11.74 16.44
CA THR A 142 -24.68 12.57 15.74
C THR A 142 -24.23 14.04 15.73
N TRP A 143 -24.97 14.88 15.02
CA TRP A 143 -24.69 16.31 14.93
C TRP A 143 -25.81 17.12 15.57
N LEU A 144 -25.39 18.02 16.46
CA LEU A 144 -26.22 19.07 17.01
C LEU A 144 -26.10 20.31 16.12
N VAL A 145 -27.23 20.83 15.67
CA VAL A 145 -27.32 22.07 14.89
C VAL A 145 -27.99 23.13 15.75
N LEU A 146 -27.25 24.21 16.01
CA LEU A 146 -27.73 25.37 16.75
C LEU A 146 -28.07 26.48 15.77
N PHE A 147 -29.31 26.96 15.80
CA PHE A 147 -29.74 28.12 15.02
C PHE A 147 -29.60 29.36 15.88
N CYS A 148 -28.83 30.33 15.40
CA CYS A 148 -28.55 31.58 16.08
C CYS A 148 -29.11 32.75 15.27
N GLU A 149 -29.80 33.65 15.97
CA GLU A 149 -30.36 34.89 15.44
C GLU A 149 -29.70 36.10 16.12
N ILE A 150 -29.41 37.15 15.35
CA ILE A 150 -28.89 38.42 15.89
C ILE A 150 -30.04 39.44 15.85
N PRO A 151 -30.53 39.95 17.01
CA PRO A 151 -31.61 40.92 17.03
C PRO A 151 -31.13 42.28 16.46
N THR A 152 -31.93 42.86 15.56
CA THR A 152 -31.71 44.22 15.05
C THR A 152 -32.54 45.24 15.84
N MET A 153 -31.92 46.35 16.24
CA MET A 153 -32.66 47.52 16.70
C MET A 153 -33.26 48.25 15.48
N GLY A 154 -34.50 47.92 15.11
CA GLY A 154 -35.36 48.84 14.35
C GLY A 154 -35.38 48.76 12.81
N HIS A 155 -34.86 47.71 12.16
CA HIS A 155 -35.03 47.52 10.70
C HIS A 155 -35.59 46.14 10.34
N ALA A 156 -36.27 46.06 9.19
CA ALA A 156 -37.00 44.87 8.71
C ALA A 156 -36.11 43.61 8.64
N PHE A 157 -36.65 42.50 9.16
CA PHE A 157 -35.98 41.22 9.30
C PHE A 157 -35.68 40.57 7.92
N ASP A 158 -34.41 40.25 7.66
CA ASP A 158 -33.96 39.51 6.47
C ASP A 158 -33.24 38.19 6.86
N PHE A 159 -33.78 37.08 6.38
CA PHE A 159 -33.28 35.71 6.62
C PHE A 159 -31.89 35.46 6.02
N GLN A 160 -31.48 36.19 4.97
CA GLN A 160 -30.20 35.93 4.29
C GLN A 160 -28.99 36.49 5.05
N SER A 161 -29.19 37.45 5.96
CA SER A 161 -28.11 38.23 6.57
C SER A 161 -28.01 38.13 8.10
N HIS A 162 -28.98 37.51 8.78
CA HIS A 162 -29.12 37.59 10.25
C HIS A 162 -29.29 36.24 10.99
N THR A 163 -29.22 35.11 10.26
CA THR A 163 -29.31 33.76 10.86
C THR A 163 -28.10 32.94 10.45
N PHE A 164 -27.46 32.25 11.40
CA PHE A 164 -26.36 31.31 11.12
C PHE A 164 -26.52 30.02 11.92
N CYS A 165 -25.87 28.95 11.44
CA CYS A 165 -25.93 27.62 12.05
C CYS A 165 -24.57 27.24 12.63
N ILE A 166 -24.55 26.74 13.87
CA ILE A 166 -23.37 26.13 14.48
C ILE A 166 -23.56 24.62 14.54
N PHE A 167 -22.56 23.87 14.11
CA PHE A 167 -22.56 22.40 14.15
C PHE A 167 -21.64 21.92 15.26
N VAL A 168 -22.19 21.20 16.22
CA VAL A 168 -21.42 20.56 17.30
C VAL A 168 -21.55 19.05 17.17
N ARG A 169 -20.43 18.33 17.15
CA ARG A 169 -20.46 16.86 17.05
C ARG A 169 -20.70 16.26 18.43
N LEU A 170 -21.69 15.39 18.55
CA LEU A 170 -21.97 14.65 19.77
C LEU A 170 -21.61 13.18 19.58
N ARG A 171 -20.93 12.58 20.55
CA ARG A 171 -20.56 11.17 20.52
C ARG A 171 -20.84 10.51 21.86
N VAL A 172 -21.48 9.34 21.84
CA VAL A 172 -21.63 8.48 23.01
C VAL A 172 -20.95 7.14 22.74
N ALA A 173 -20.09 6.70 23.65
CA ALA A 173 -19.63 5.32 23.69
C ALA A 173 -20.39 4.56 24.78
N HIS A 174 -21.23 3.62 24.37
CA HIS A 174 -21.89 2.67 25.25
C HIS A 174 -21.03 1.40 25.31
N VAL A 175 -20.37 1.14 26.44
CA VAL A 175 -19.40 0.04 26.60
C VAL A 175 -19.49 -0.66 27.95
N HIS A 176 -19.02 -1.91 28.03
CA HIS A 176 -18.86 -2.61 29.30
C HIS A 176 -17.68 -2.08 30.12
N ALA A 177 -17.78 -2.16 31.46
CA ALA A 177 -16.77 -1.67 32.40
C ALA A 177 -15.36 -2.28 32.15
N ALA A 178 -15.29 -3.52 31.67
CA ALA A 178 -14.05 -4.24 31.40
C ALA A 178 -13.29 -3.74 30.15
N ASP A 179 -14.00 -3.13 29.19
CA ASP A 179 -13.45 -2.70 27.89
C ASP A 179 -12.91 -1.26 27.91
N MET A 180 -13.03 -0.57 29.06
CA MET A 180 -12.70 0.85 29.24
C MET A 180 -11.22 1.17 28.91
N ARG A 181 -10.30 0.22 29.06
CA ARG A 181 -8.87 0.42 28.69
C ARG A 181 -8.64 0.54 27.18
N ALA A 182 -9.56 0.06 26.34
CA ALA A 182 -9.43 0.11 24.88
C ALA A 182 -9.89 1.45 24.27
N LEU A 183 -10.68 2.25 24.99
CA LEU A 183 -11.13 3.57 24.56
C LEU A 183 -10.17 4.71 24.97
N ALA A 184 -9.22 4.44 25.87
CA ALA A 184 -8.24 5.42 26.35
C ALA A 184 -7.12 5.73 25.33
N VAL A 185 -7.15 5.08 24.16
CA VAL A 185 -6.24 5.39 23.05
C VAL A 185 -7.03 6.19 22.02
N GLU A 186 -6.58 7.42 21.79
CA GLU A 186 -7.14 8.33 20.79
C GLU A 186 -7.17 7.65 19.42
N ALA A 187 -8.31 7.05 19.07
CA ALA A 187 -8.55 6.56 17.73
C ALA A 187 -8.36 7.73 16.75
N PRO A 188 -7.66 7.56 15.62
CA PRO A 188 -7.60 8.60 14.60
C PRO A 188 -9.02 8.94 14.19
N SER A 189 -9.40 10.18 14.48
CA SER A 189 -10.71 10.75 14.22
C SER A 189 -11.13 10.45 12.79
N PHE A 190 -12.25 9.76 12.59
CA PHE A 190 -12.89 9.70 11.28
C PHE A 190 -13.26 11.14 10.87
N VAL A 191 -12.49 11.69 9.94
CA VAL A 191 -12.60 13.07 9.47
C VAL A 191 -13.79 13.18 8.51
N PRO A 192 -14.78 14.06 8.80
CA PRO A 192 -15.85 14.37 7.87
C PRO A 192 -15.33 14.80 6.49
N GLN A 193 -16.02 14.38 5.43
CA GLN A 193 -15.69 14.77 4.06
C GLN A 193 -15.73 16.31 3.87
N THR A 194 -16.47 17.00 4.73
CA THR A 194 -16.51 18.47 4.85
C THR A 194 -15.17 19.07 5.29
N LEU A 195 -14.45 18.50 6.26
CA LEU A 195 -13.13 19.04 6.65
C LEU A 195 -12.06 18.84 5.57
N ARG A 196 -12.23 17.88 4.65
CA ARG A 196 -11.31 17.74 3.50
C ARG A 196 -11.37 18.93 2.55
N CYS A 197 -12.45 19.73 2.56
CA CYS A 197 -12.57 20.95 1.76
C CYS A 197 -11.60 22.05 2.21
N VAL A 198 -11.07 21.97 3.44
CA VAL A 198 -10.00 22.85 3.95
C VAL A 198 -8.81 22.89 3.00
N PHE A 199 -8.56 21.78 2.29
CA PHE A 199 -7.47 21.70 1.33
C PHE A 199 -7.84 22.09 -0.12
N ASN A 200 -9.12 22.38 -0.38
CA ASN A 200 -9.60 22.80 -1.71
C ASN A 200 -9.42 24.31 -1.92
N SER A 201 -9.32 25.10 -0.85
CA SER A 201 -8.99 26.52 -0.95
C SER A 201 -7.54 26.70 -1.39
N THR A 202 -7.31 27.67 -2.28
CA THR A 202 -5.98 28.09 -2.67
C THR A 202 -5.39 28.99 -1.60
N MET A 203 -4.44 28.46 -0.82
CA MET A 203 -3.65 29.22 0.14
C MET A 203 -2.24 29.48 -0.40
N LYS A 204 -1.61 30.55 0.08
CA LYS A 204 -0.21 30.83 -0.23
C LYS A 204 0.68 29.76 0.40
N ALA A 205 1.38 28.98 -0.44
CA ALA A 205 2.27 27.93 -0.01
C ALA A 205 3.70 28.46 0.21
N ILE A 206 4.29 28.15 1.36
CA ILE A 206 5.68 28.36 1.70
C ILE A 206 6.39 27.02 1.49
N LYS A 207 7.31 26.99 0.52
CA LYS A 207 8.06 25.81 0.11
C LYS A 207 9.55 26.03 0.35
N PHE A 208 10.31 24.96 0.51
CA PHE A 208 11.76 25.04 0.44
C PHE A 208 12.20 25.54 -0.95
N PRO A 209 13.24 26.39 -1.01
CA PRO A 209 14.02 26.55 -2.23
C PRO A 209 14.51 25.18 -2.68
N LEU A 210 14.50 24.94 -3.99
CA LEU A 210 14.96 23.67 -4.58
C LEU A 210 16.34 23.28 -4.05
N GLU A 211 17.27 24.24 -4.04
CA GLU A 211 18.65 24.16 -3.57
C GLU A 211 18.81 23.72 -2.11
N ALA A 212 17.79 23.96 -1.27
CA ALA A 212 17.79 23.66 0.15
C ALA A 212 17.14 22.29 0.48
N LEU A 213 16.67 21.55 -0.53
CA LEU A 213 16.06 20.24 -0.30
C LEU A 213 17.12 19.18 0.03
N PRO A 214 16.92 18.37 1.10
CA PRO A 214 17.93 17.47 1.64
C PRO A 214 18.20 16.24 0.75
N LEU A 215 17.39 16.04 -0.31
CA LEU A 215 17.54 14.96 -1.31
C LEU A 215 17.78 15.48 -2.73
N GLN A 216 18.22 16.72 -2.87
CA GLN A 216 18.51 17.28 -4.19
C GLN A 216 19.86 16.78 -4.70
N SER A 217 19.81 16.06 -5.83
CA SER A 217 20.93 15.55 -6.60
C SER A 217 20.75 15.94 -8.07
N LYS A 218 21.78 15.73 -8.89
CA LYS A 218 21.67 15.88 -10.36
C LYS A 218 20.52 15.05 -10.93
N LEU A 219 20.30 13.85 -10.39
CA LEU A 219 19.18 12.99 -10.76
C LEU A 219 17.82 13.57 -10.37
N SER A 220 17.67 14.12 -9.17
CA SER A 220 16.43 14.79 -8.74
C SER A 220 16.09 15.99 -9.62
N ASN A 221 17.10 16.79 -10.00
CA ASN A 221 16.93 17.93 -10.91
C ASN A 221 16.51 17.48 -12.31
N LEU A 222 17.12 16.41 -12.82
CA LEU A 222 16.75 15.83 -14.12
C LEU A 222 15.28 15.38 -14.13
N LEU A 223 14.84 14.67 -13.09
CA LEU A 223 13.45 14.25 -12.93
C LEU A 223 12.49 15.46 -12.93
N GLN A 224 12.77 16.48 -12.13
CA GLN A 224 11.90 17.65 -12.01
C GLN A 224 11.83 18.50 -13.27
N ASN A 225 12.95 18.66 -13.98
CA ASN A 225 13.03 19.51 -15.17
C ASN A 225 12.45 18.82 -16.42
N SER A 226 12.62 17.50 -16.54
CA SER A 226 12.26 16.77 -17.75
C SER A 226 10.86 16.16 -17.69
N ILE A 227 10.28 16.03 -16.51
CA ILE A 227 8.95 15.46 -16.30
C ILE A 227 8.05 16.60 -15.83
N PRO A 228 7.12 17.09 -16.66
CA PRO A 228 6.14 18.10 -16.23
C PRO A 228 5.31 17.61 -15.05
N GLU A 229 5.07 18.48 -14.08
CA GLU A 229 4.06 18.23 -13.07
C GLU A 229 2.68 18.44 -13.70
N TYR A 230 1.80 17.44 -13.58
CA TYR A 230 0.39 17.59 -13.94
C TYR A 230 -0.47 17.54 -12.68
N PRO A 231 -1.54 18.36 -12.59
CA PRO A 231 -2.48 18.29 -11.48
C PRO A 231 -3.14 16.91 -11.48
N LEU A 232 -3.57 16.44 -10.31
CA LEU A 232 -4.48 15.30 -10.23
C LEU A 232 -5.77 15.71 -10.94
N LEU A 233 -5.87 15.41 -12.23
CA LEU A 233 -7.09 15.66 -12.98
C LEU A 233 -8.12 14.65 -12.49
N PRO A 234 -9.34 15.07 -12.09
CA PRO A 234 -10.41 14.13 -11.92
C PRO A 234 -10.55 13.39 -13.25
N SER A 235 -10.32 12.06 -13.23
CA SER A 235 -10.56 11.26 -14.41
C SER A 235 -12.01 11.50 -14.81
N PRO A 236 -12.33 11.84 -16.07
CA PRO A 236 -13.73 11.88 -16.49
C PRO A 236 -14.38 10.56 -16.08
N PRO A 237 -15.68 10.54 -15.74
CA PRO A 237 -16.36 9.31 -15.38
C PRO A 237 -16.33 8.37 -16.59
N VAL A 238 -15.30 7.53 -16.65
CA VAL A 238 -15.19 6.45 -17.63
C VAL A 238 -15.92 5.27 -17.01
N ASP A 239 -17.09 4.98 -17.59
CA ASP A 239 -17.88 3.82 -17.23
C ASP A 239 -17.13 2.51 -17.56
N SER A 240 -17.59 1.42 -16.96
CA SER A 240 -16.98 0.09 -17.14
C SER A 240 -17.01 -0.38 -18.59
N MET A 241 -18.00 0.03 -19.38
CA MET A 241 -18.17 -0.37 -20.78
C MET A 241 -17.14 0.30 -21.70
N GLN A 242 -16.82 1.57 -21.45
CA GLN A 242 -15.78 2.30 -22.18
C GLN A 242 -14.40 1.70 -21.92
N LEU A 243 -14.07 1.37 -20.66
CA LEU A 243 -12.81 0.69 -20.34
C LEU A 243 -12.72 -0.68 -21.03
N PHE A 244 -13.81 -1.44 -21.04
CA PHE A 244 -13.87 -2.71 -21.74
C PHE A 244 -13.62 -2.55 -23.25
N LYS A 245 -14.27 -1.57 -23.90
CA LYS A 245 -14.02 -1.28 -25.33
C LYS A 245 -12.56 -0.90 -25.59
N MET A 246 -11.96 -0.10 -24.71
CA MET A 246 -10.55 0.30 -24.82
C MET A 246 -9.60 -0.89 -24.64
N GLN A 247 -9.94 -1.86 -23.78
CA GLN A 247 -9.19 -3.11 -23.60
C GLN A 247 -9.20 -3.99 -24.87
N GLN A 248 -10.23 -3.91 -25.70
CA GLN A 248 -10.30 -4.65 -26.96
C GLN A 248 -9.50 -3.96 -28.09
N ASP A 249 -9.20 -2.66 -27.95
CA ASP A 249 -8.52 -1.84 -28.96
C ASP A 249 -7.01 -1.64 -28.68
N LEU A 250 -6.36 -2.64 -28.07
CA LEU A 250 -4.92 -2.54 -27.74
C LEU A 250 -4.01 -2.63 -28.96
N HIS A 251 -4.49 -3.17 -30.09
CA HIS A 251 -3.69 -3.32 -31.31
C HIS A 251 -3.34 -1.97 -31.98
N ASN A 252 -4.07 -0.90 -31.68
CA ASN A 252 -3.79 0.45 -32.11
C ASN A 252 -3.02 1.22 -31.04
N LEU A 253 -1.92 1.89 -31.40
CA LEU A 253 -1.11 2.69 -30.46
C LEU A 253 -1.92 3.78 -29.74
N SER A 254 -2.88 4.39 -30.43
CA SER A 254 -3.76 5.40 -29.81
C SER A 254 -4.68 4.78 -28.74
N GLY A 255 -5.27 3.61 -29.06
CA GLY A 255 -6.10 2.83 -28.13
C GLY A 255 -5.29 2.36 -26.92
N TYR A 256 -4.12 1.77 -27.18
CA TYR A 256 -3.15 1.34 -26.17
C TYR A 256 -2.75 2.47 -25.22
N PHE A 257 -2.36 3.63 -25.76
CA PHE A 257 -2.00 4.81 -24.97
C PHE A 257 -3.16 5.26 -24.07
N LYS A 258 -4.37 5.35 -24.64
CA LYS A 258 -5.56 5.82 -23.94
C LYS A 258 -5.98 4.85 -22.83
N TYR A 259 -5.90 3.54 -23.09
CA TYR A 259 -6.21 2.49 -22.12
C TYR A 259 -5.31 2.54 -20.89
N TYR A 260 -3.99 2.37 -21.05
CA TYR A 260 -3.08 2.36 -19.91
C TYR A 260 -3.02 3.71 -19.20
N THR A 261 -3.14 4.82 -19.92
CA THR A 261 -3.29 6.15 -19.31
C THR A 261 -4.48 6.20 -18.35
N THR A 262 -5.63 5.70 -18.77
CA THR A 262 -6.86 5.73 -17.96
C THR A 262 -6.72 4.84 -16.72
N LEU A 263 -6.09 3.68 -16.84
CA LEU A 263 -5.84 2.78 -15.70
C LEU A 263 -4.84 3.37 -14.70
N LEU A 264 -3.75 3.99 -15.18
CA LEU A 264 -2.79 4.69 -14.31
C LEU A 264 -3.44 5.87 -13.58
N GLN A 265 -4.32 6.63 -14.24
CA GLN A 265 -5.08 7.71 -13.59
C GLN A 265 -6.03 7.17 -12.52
N LYS A 266 -6.71 6.05 -12.78
CA LYS A 266 -7.58 5.40 -11.77
C LYS A 266 -6.77 4.89 -10.58
N GLU A 267 -5.59 4.36 -10.82
CA GLU A 267 -4.65 3.93 -9.80
C GLU A 267 -4.15 5.10 -8.94
N GLU A 268 -3.67 6.17 -9.59
CA GLU A 268 -3.20 7.41 -8.94
C GLU A 268 -4.33 8.07 -8.10
N ASN A 269 -5.55 8.11 -8.63
CA ASN A 269 -6.72 8.62 -7.90
C ASN A 269 -7.05 7.76 -6.67
N GLN A 270 -6.88 6.44 -6.75
CA GLN A 270 -7.06 5.58 -5.58
C GLN A 270 -5.94 5.76 -4.56
N MET A 271 -4.68 5.88 -5.00
CA MET A 271 -3.55 6.22 -4.12
C MET A 271 -3.77 7.52 -3.35
N ALA A 272 -4.28 8.55 -4.03
CA ALA A 272 -4.65 9.82 -3.41
C ALA A 272 -5.76 9.64 -2.36
N LYS A 273 -6.83 8.91 -2.69
CA LYS A 273 -7.91 8.62 -1.74
C LYS A 273 -7.42 7.86 -0.52
N ASP A 274 -6.54 6.88 -0.72
CA ASP A 274 -6.02 6.03 0.34
C ASP A 274 -5.11 6.80 1.30
N ILE A 275 -4.21 7.64 0.78
CA ILE A 275 -3.32 8.39 1.66
C ILE A 275 -4.07 9.47 2.45
N HIS A 276 -5.10 10.08 1.85
CA HIS A 276 -5.89 11.13 2.50
C HIS A 276 -6.88 10.58 3.53
N GLN A 277 -6.95 9.26 3.72
CA GLN A 277 -7.62 8.66 4.89
C GLN A 277 -6.82 8.91 6.17
N TYR A 278 -5.53 9.18 6.06
CA TYR A 278 -4.65 9.42 7.20
C TYR A 278 -4.50 10.90 7.54
N ASP A 279 -4.98 11.84 6.71
CA ASP A 279 -4.90 13.29 6.94
C ASP A 279 -5.31 13.64 8.38
N LEU A 280 -4.51 14.47 9.07
CA LEU A 280 -4.75 14.88 10.46
C LEU A 280 -5.34 16.29 10.50
N PHE A 281 -6.18 16.56 11.48
CA PHE A 281 -6.86 17.85 11.62
C PHE A 281 -6.69 18.34 13.05
N ASN A 282 -6.52 19.65 13.21
CA ASN A 282 -6.36 20.30 14.51
C ASN A 282 -5.23 19.70 15.37
N VAL A 283 -4.07 19.43 14.77
CA VAL A 283 -2.91 18.86 15.47
C VAL A 283 -1.85 19.90 15.78
N ARG A 284 -1.12 19.70 16.88
CA ARG A 284 0.02 20.54 17.26
C ARG A 284 1.32 19.96 16.71
N LEU A 285 2.23 20.86 16.32
CA LEU A 285 3.60 20.51 15.96
C LEU A 285 4.52 20.79 17.15
N SER A 286 5.35 19.83 17.52
CA SER A 286 6.38 20.02 18.54
C SER A 286 7.64 20.58 17.88
N MET A 287 7.81 21.89 17.94
CA MET A 287 8.96 22.57 17.33
C MET A 287 10.22 22.32 18.17
N LEU A 288 11.31 21.87 17.53
CA LEU A 288 12.60 21.70 18.19
C LEU A 288 13.39 23.01 18.08
N SER A 289 13.99 23.46 19.18
CA SER A 289 14.70 24.75 19.23
C SER A 289 15.73 24.87 18.10
N SER A 290 15.62 25.94 17.31
CA SER A 290 16.57 26.24 16.25
C SER A 290 17.19 27.63 16.47
N SER A 291 18.44 27.80 16.05
CA SER A 291 19.11 29.11 16.12
C SER A 291 18.43 30.10 15.18
N ARG A 292 18.45 31.39 15.49
CA ARG A 292 17.87 32.44 14.61
C ARG A 292 18.51 32.50 13.22
N GLN A 293 19.67 31.87 13.03
CA GLN A 293 20.40 31.81 11.77
C GLN A 293 20.20 30.50 10.99
N ALA A 294 19.44 29.55 11.54
CA ALA A 294 19.22 28.27 10.86
C ALA A 294 18.38 28.42 9.59
N GLU A 295 18.77 27.74 8.52
CA GLU A 295 18.01 27.77 7.26
C GLU A 295 16.69 27.00 7.37
N TYR A 296 16.64 26.01 8.26
CA TYR A 296 15.47 25.16 8.49
C TYR A 296 15.17 24.97 9.98
N LEU A 297 13.93 24.58 10.25
CA LEU A 297 13.45 24.21 11.58
C LEU A 297 13.07 22.74 11.58
N ARG A 298 13.43 22.01 12.64
CA ARG A 298 12.96 20.65 12.85
C ARG A 298 11.68 20.69 13.69
N ALA A 299 10.67 19.95 13.28
CA ALA A 299 9.43 19.80 14.00
C ALA A 299 9.06 18.32 14.11
N THR A 300 8.43 17.93 15.20
CA THR A 300 7.92 16.56 15.40
C THR A 300 6.40 16.58 15.32
N LEU A 301 5.85 15.67 14.52
CA LEU A 301 4.42 15.44 14.36
C LEU A 301 4.09 14.03 14.86
N ASN A 302 3.13 13.91 15.76
CA ASN A 302 2.58 12.61 16.15
C ASN A 302 1.62 12.12 15.07
N VAL A 303 1.95 11.00 14.45
CA VAL A 303 1.20 10.31 13.41
C VAL A 303 0.99 8.86 13.87
N PRO A 304 -0.18 8.56 14.48
CA PRO A 304 -0.52 7.20 14.87
C PRO A 304 -0.41 6.23 13.68
N GLY A 305 0.31 5.12 13.86
CA GLY A 305 0.51 4.11 12.81
C GLY A 305 1.60 4.40 11.78
N ALA A 306 2.38 5.49 11.91
CA ALA A 306 3.43 5.84 10.94
C ALA A 306 4.53 4.76 10.79
N ILE A 307 5.01 4.15 11.88
CA ILE A 307 5.93 2.99 11.82
C ILE A 307 5.29 1.77 11.16
N GLU A 308 3.96 1.69 11.17
CA GLU A 308 3.21 0.68 10.44
C GLU A 308 3.05 1.01 8.95
N GLY A 309 3.68 2.07 8.45
CA GLY A 309 3.51 2.53 7.07
C GLY A 309 2.08 2.99 6.79
N ARG A 310 1.40 3.55 7.80
CA ARG A 310 0.04 4.09 7.73
C ARG A 310 0.01 5.49 8.35
N PRO A 311 0.21 6.56 7.56
CA PRO A 311 0.50 6.57 6.12
C PRO A 311 1.91 6.04 5.80
N ALA A 312 2.10 5.55 4.58
CA ALA A 312 3.41 5.09 4.11
C ALA A 312 4.27 6.32 3.80
N LEU A 313 5.03 6.78 4.80
CA LEU A 313 5.89 7.94 4.70
C LEU A 313 7.32 7.52 4.37
N VAL A 314 7.89 8.15 3.34
CA VAL A 314 9.28 7.97 2.94
C VAL A 314 10.05 9.25 3.28
N ALA A 315 11.31 9.10 3.70
CA ALA A 315 12.18 10.26 3.87
C ALA A 315 12.28 11.03 2.55
N GLY A 316 12.17 12.35 2.61
CA GLY A 316 12.06 13.23 1.45
C GLY A 316 10.64 13.53 0.99
N SER A 317 9.64 12.75 1.40
CA SER A 317 8.25 13.03 1.04
C SER A 317 7.79 14.35 1.64
N VAL A 318 6.94 15.06 0.91
CA VAL A 318 6.38 16.34 1.34
C VAL A 318 5.09 16.11 2.13
N ILE A 319 4.91 16.85 3.22
CA ILE A 319 3.67 16.93 3.98
C ILE A 319 3.19 18.37 3.93
N ARG A 320 1.90 18.56 3.64
CA ARG A 320 1.28 19.88 3.55
C ARG A 320 0.66 20.23 4.90
N ILE A 321 1.13 21.31 5.49
CA ILE A 321 0.74 21.79 6.83
C ILE A 321 -0.02 23.10 6.63
N ARG A 322 -1.33 23.10 6.89
CA ARG A 322 -2.18 24.31 6.76
C ARG A 322 -2.52 24.90 8.11
N SER A 323 -2.47 26.22 8.19
CA SER A 323 -3.08 27.00 9.27
C SER A 323 -4.22 27.82 8.70
N LEU A 324 -5.45 27.55 9.15
CA LEU A 324 -6.63 28.34 8.77
C LEU A 324 -6.62 29.73 9.39
N VAL A 325 -6.11 29.85 10.63
CA VAL A 325 -6.03 31.11 11.38
C VAL A 325 -5.08 32.09 10.71
N LEU A 326 -3.94 31.57 10.22
CA LEU A 326 -2.89 32.38 9.62
C LEU A 326 -2.93 32.41 8.08
N ASP A 327 -3.93 31.74 7.48
CA ASP A 327 -4.16 31.67 6.02
C ASP A 327 -2.91 31.33 5.19
N PHE A 328 -2.19 30.28 5.59
CA PHE A 328 -1.04 29.79 4.83
C PHE A 328 -0.92 28.27 4.82
N GLU A 329 -0.13 27.78 3.87
CA GLU A 329 0.32 26.39 3.80
C GLU A 329 1.84 26.31 3.85
N ILE A 330 2.40 25.37 4.60
CA ILE A 330 3.84 25.05 4.63
C ILE A 330 4.05 23.66 4.07
N HIS A 331 5.07 23.49 3.24
CA HIS A 331 5.50 22.19 2.74
C HIS A 331 6.67 21.70 3.60
N GLY A 332 6.36 20.80 4.53
CA GLY A 332 7.37 20.15 5.37
C GLY A 332 7.93 18.91 4.68
N VAL A 333 9.23 18.66 4.83
CA VAL A 333 9.90 17.47 4.26
C VAL A 333 10.12 16.44 5.37
N VAL A 334 9.69 15.21 5.15
CA VAL A 334 9.92 14.10 6.09
C VAL A 334 11.43 13.79 6.15
N LEU A 335 12.04 13.88 7.33
CA LEU A 335 13.42 13.45 7.55
C LEU A 335 13.47 12.01 8.03
N GLU A 336 12.65 11.70 9.03
CA GLU A 336 12.68 10.41 9.71
C GLU A 336 11.31 10.08 10.31
N VAL A 337 11.01 8.79 10.38
CA VAL A 337 9.82 8.24 11.05
C VAL A 337 10.31 7.31 12.16
N LYS A 338 10.01 7.64 13.43
CA LYS A 338 10.29 6.82 14.60
C LYS A 338 9.01 6.57 15.37
N GLU A 339 8.58 5.31 15.45
CA GLU A 339 7.34 4.92 16.15
C GLU A 339 6.12 5.70 15.60
N THR A 340 5.50 6.56 16.42
CA THR A 340 4.43 7.45 15.99
C THR A 340 4.95 8.85 15.66
N ASN A 341 6.20 9.17 15.94
CA ASN A 341 6.77 10.50 15.73
C ASN A 341 7.42 10.63 14.35
N VAL A 342 6.91 11.55 13.54
CA VAL A 342 7.46 11.94 12.25
C VAL A 342 8.24 13.24 12.42
N THR A 343 9.53 13.22 12.11
CA THR A 343 10.38 14.40 12.13
C THR A 343 10.34 15.09 10.78
N LEU A 344 9.96 16.37 10.78
CA LEU A 344 9.80 17.21 9.61
C LEU A 344 10.87 18.30 9.60
N MET A 345 11.35 18.60 8.40
CA MET A 345 12.11 19.81 8.12
C MET A 345 11.14 20.87 7.58
N LEU A 346 11.16 22.07 8.16
CA LEU A 346 10.32 23.20 7.76
C LEU A 346 11.19 24.38 7.26
N PRO A 347 10.75 25.13 6.25
CA PRO A 347 11.53 26.21 5.61
C PRO A 347 11.59 27.47 6.51
N TRP A 348 12.49 27.48 7.49
CA TRP A 348 12.51 28.48 8.57
C TRP A 348 12.93 29.87 8.10
N LYS A 349 13.90 29.94 7.19
CA LYS A 349 14.37 31.19 6.59
C LYS A 349 13.23 31.88 5.82
N GLU A 350 12.47 31.13 5.04
CA GLU A 350 11.31 31.61 4.28
C GLU A 350 10.14 32.01 5.20
N LEU A 351 10.03 31.35 6.36
CA LEU A 351 9.07 31.65 7.43
C LEU A 351 9.44 32.88 8.26
N THR A 352 10.68 33.39 8.20
CA THR A 352 11.13 34.51 9.05
C THR A 352 11.50 35.77 8.26
N GLN A 353 11.84 35.64 6.98
CA GLN A 353 12.31 36.76 6.15
C GLN A 353 11.22 37.75 5.69
N LYS A 354 9.93 37.40 5.75
CA LYS A 354 8.84 38.33 5.37
C LYS A 354 8.37 39.13 6.59
N ARG A 355 8.18 40.45 6.47
CA ARG A 355 7.72 41.31 7.60
C ARG A 355 6.42 40.84 8.27
N THR A 356 5.55 40.14 7.55
CA THR A 356 4.32 39.50 8.06
C THR A 356 4.55 38.18 8.81
N SER A 357 5.76 37.62 8.75
CA SER A 357 6.09 36.26 9.18
C SER A 357 6.85 36.18 10.52
N MET A 358 7.34 37.32 11.05
CA MET A 358 7.73 37.41 12.47
C MET A 358 6.56 37.12 13.42
N GLY A 359 5.32 37.47 13.02
CA GLY A 359 4.11 37.05 13.71
C GLY A 359 3.92 35.53 13.63
N ILE A 360 4.00 34.96 12.41
CA ILE A 360 3.86 33.51 12.16
C ILE A 360 4.81 32.69 13.03
N ALA A 361 6.11 33.03 13.06
CA ALA A 361 7.11 32.35 13.86
C ALA A 361 6.74 32.35 15.35
N LYS A 362 6.33 33.50 15.91
CA LYS A 362 5.92 33.61 17.31
C LYS A 362 4.60 32.87 17.60
N THR A 363 3.59 33.02 16.75
CA THR A 363 2.28 32.37 16.90
C THR A 363 2.35 30.84 16.70
N MET A 364 3.31 30.33 15.92
CA MET A 364 3.57 28.89 15.79
C MET A 364 4.04 28.25 17.11
N TYR A 365 4.74 28.99 17.98
CA TYR A 365 5.21 28.49 19.28
C TYR A 365 4.13 28.55 20.37
N GLU A 366 3.14 29.43 20.24
CA GLU A 366 2.29 29.82 21.38
C GLU A 366 0.93 29.06 21.44
N THR A 367 0.21 28.80 20.34
CA THR A 367 -1.17 28.23 20.43
C THR A 367 -1.76 27.51 19.21
N ASN A 368 -1.08 27.42 18.05
CA ASN A 368 -1.76 27.04 16.81
C ASN A 368 -2.02 25.54 16.59
N LEU A 369 -3.20 25.26 16.04
CA LEU A 369 -3.62 23.97 15.51
C LEU A 369 -3.42 23.95 14.00
N PHE A 370 -2.93 22.84 13.46
CA PHE A 370 -2.65 22.66 12.04
C PHE A 370 -3.48 21.53 11.45
N HIS A 371 -3.78 21.65 10.16
CA HIS A 371 -4.28 20.54 9.35
C HIS A 371 -3.14 19.97 8.52
N ILE A 372 -2.99 18.65 8.56
CA ILE A 372 -1.92 17.91 7.91
C ILE A 372 -2.52 17.11 6.77
N ARG A 373 -2.04 17.37 5.56
CA ARG A 373 -2.29 16.52 4.41
C ARG A 373 -1.04 15.76 4.03
N PHE A 374 -1.16 14.43 4.03
CA PHE A 374 -0.09 13.56 3.57
C PHE A 374 -0.06 13.51 2.05
N THR A 375 1.14 13.41 1.49
CA THR A 375 1.34 13.20 0.06
C THR A 375 2.16 11.94 -0.16
N TYR A 376 2.12 11.41 -1.38
CA TYR A 376 2.87 10.22 -1.79
C TYR A 376 3.79 10.58 -2.97
N PRO A 377 4.93 9.89 -3.11
CA PRO A 377 5.80 10.07 -4.26
C PRO A 377 5.07 9.68 -5.55
N ARG A 378 5.07 10.59 -6.53
CA ARG A 378 4.38 10.43 -7.83
C ARG A 378 5.35 10.13 -8.97
N GLU A 379 6.65 10.20 -8.72
CA GLU A 379 7.72 10.14 -9.73
C GLU A 379 7.64 8.85 -10.55
N GLY A 380 7.45 7.69 -9.91
CA GLY A 380 7.33 6.40 -10.60
C GLY A 380 6.12 6.34 -11.53
N LEU A 381 4.94 6.77 -11.06
CA LEU A 381 3.72 6.82 -11.87
C LEU A 381 3.85 7.81 -13.03
N ARG A 382 4.46 8.97 -12.79
CA ARG A 382 4.72 9.96 -13.83
C ARG A 382 5.66 9.37 -14.88
N LEU A 383 6.78 8.76 -14.49
CA LEU A 383 7.68 8.08 -15.44
C LEU A 383 6.96 7.02 -16.27
N ALA A 384 6.11 6.19 -15.67
CA ALA A 384 5.30 5.20 -16.40
C ALA A 384 4.33 5.89 -17.39
N TYR A 385 3.67 6.97 -16.97
CA TYR A 385 2.80 7.78 -17.83
C TYR A 385 3.55 8.39 -19.02
N TYR A 386 4.74 8.95 -18.80
CA TYR A 386 5.57 9.50 -19.89
C TYR A 386 6.12 8.41 -20.80
N SER A 387 6.44 7.24 -20.24
CA SER A 387 6.91 6.09 -21.03
C SER A 387 5.88 5.66 -22.07
N LEU A 388 4.58 5.72 -21.73
CA LEU A 388 3.49 5.47 -22.68
C LEU A 388 3.49 6.45 -23.86
N ARG A 389 3.91 7.72 -23.66
CA ARG A 389 3.99 8.71 -24.75
C ARG A 389 5.16 8.47 -25.70
N TRP A 390 6.15 7.70 -25.27
CA TRP A 390 7.30 7.34 -26.09
C TRP A 390 7.08 6.08 -26.93
N VAL A 391 5.92 5.43 -26.80
CA VAL A 391 5.58 4.29 -27.63
C VAL A 391 5.41 4.77 -29.09
N GLN A 392 6.19 4.16 -29.98
CA GLN A 392 6.24 4.48 -31.41
C GLN A 392 5.92 3.23 -32.25
N GLN A 393 5.69 3.42 -33.56
CA GLN A 393 5.40 2.30 -34.47
C GLN A 393 6.51 1.25 -34.52
N SER A 394 7.77 1.64 -34.37
CA SER A 394 8.92 0.72 -34.29
C SER A 394 8.86 -0.26 -33.10
N MET A 395 8.00 0.00 -32.11
CA MET A 395 7.78 -0.88 -30.96
C MET A 395 6.62 -1.87 -31.17
N LEU A 396 5.83 -1.72 -32.23
CA LEU A 396 4.71 -2.64 -32.52
C LEU A 396 5.11 -4.11 -32.59
N PRO A 397 6.25 -4.50 -33.21
CA PRO A 397 6.69 -5.90 -33.20
C PRO A 397 6.92 -6.47 -31.80
N ARG A 398 7.19 -5.61 -30.80
CA ARG A 398 7.37 -6.00 -29.40
C ARG A 398 6.05 -6.07 -28.65
N LEU A 399 5.17 -5.10 -28.86
CA LEU A 399 3.90 -5.01 -28.14
C LEU A 399 2.86 -6.00 -28.66
N HIS A 400 2.87 -6.24 -29.98
CA HIS A 400 1.94 -7.10 -30.71
C HIS A 400 2.68 -7.96 -31.75
N PRO A 401 3.55 -8.88 -31.32
CA PRO A 401 4.38 -9.69 -32.21
C PRO A 401 3.58 -10.52 -33.23
N GLN A 402 2.33 -10.85 -32.91
CA GLN A 402 1.39 -11.53 -33.81
C GLN A 402 1.04 -10.73 -35.08
N LEU A 403 1.19 -9.39 -35.05
CA LEU A 403 0.90 -8.52 -36.19
C LEU A 403 2.07 -8.41 -37.16
N THR A 404 3.26 -8.88 -36.75
CA THR A 404 4.53 -8.68 -37.46
C THR A 404 5.25 -9.99 -37.72
N LEU A 405 4.51 -11.11 -37.74
CA LEU A 405 5.03 -12.45 -38.01
C LEU A 405 5.79 -12.45 -39.33
N SER A 406 7.11 -12.36 -39.24
CA SER A 406 8.04 -12.66 -40.31
C SER A 406 8.60 -14.05 -40.06
N ALA A 407 8.97 -14.76 -41.12
CA ALA A 407 9.65 -16.04 -40.97
C ALA A 407 10.88 -15.84 -40.06
N PRO A 408 11.13 -16.74 -39.08
CA PRO A 408 12.30 -16.61 -38.24
C PRO A 408 13.54 -16.56 -39.13
N PRO A 409 14.52 -15.68 -38.84
CA PRO A 409 15.75 -15.64 -39.62
C PRO A 409 16.37 -17.05 -39.65
N PRO A 410 16.97 -17.46 -40.78
CA PRO A 410 17.57 -18.79 -40.89
C PRO A 410 18.57 -18.99 -39.75
N TYR A 411 18.33 -20.03 -38.95
CA TYR A 411 19.20 -20.45 -37.85
C TYR A 411 20.58 -20.81 -38.43
N MET A 412 21.59 -19.98 -38.16
CA MET A 412 22.99 -20.34 -38.38
C MET A 412 23.69 -20.38 -37.03
N TYR A 413 23.94 -21.59 -36.52
CA TYR A 413 24.86 -21.82 -35.40
C TYR A 413 26.27 -21.72 -35.95
N GLU A 414 26.86 -20.52 -35.97
CA GLU A 414 28.24 -20.38 -36.45
C GLU A 414 29.28 -20.54 -35.32
N GLU A 415 28.89 -20.37 -34.05
CA GLU A 415 29.81 -20.51 -32.90
C GLU A 415 29.22 -21.35 -31.76
N GLU A 416 30.02 -22.28 -31.22
CA GLU A 416 29.67 -23.02 -30.00
C GLU A 416 29.76 -22.12 -28.77
N LEU A 417 28.64 -21.99 -28.04
CA LEU A 417 28.60 -21.33 -26.74
C LEU A 417 29.09 -22.32 -25.67
N PHE A 418 29.80 -21.82 -24.65
CA PHE A 418 30.23 -22.62 -23.50
C PHE A 418 29.79 -21.96 -22.19
N PRO A 419 29.11 -22.69 -21.30
CA PRO A 419 28.53 -22.07 -20.10
C PRO A 419 29.61 -21.57 -19.13
N PHE A 420 29.45 -20.35 -18.63
CA PHE A 420 30.26 -19.82 -17.53
C PHE A 420 29.96 -20.54 -16.22
N ASN A 421 28.69 -20.84 -15.98
CA ASN A 421 28.25 -21.60 -14.83
C ASN A 421 28.10 -23.09 -15.19
N SER A 422 28.98 -23.94 -14.63
CA SER A 422 28.95 -25.40 -14.87
C SER A 422 27.69 -26.11 -14.34
N VAL A 423 26.86 -25.43 -13.55
CA VAL A 423 25.63 -25.98 -12.96
C VAL A 423 24.40 -25.73 -13.86
N ILE A 424 24.55 -24.99 -14.97
CA ILE A 424 23.44 -24.74 -15.88
C ILE A 424 23.00 -26.03 -16.61
N ASN A 425 21.68 -26.26 -16.68
CA ASN A 425 21.15 -27.42 -17.39
C ASN A 425 20.82 -27.12 -18.86
N GLU A 426 20.52 -28.17 -19.63
CA GLU A 426 20.24 -28.10 -21.07
C GLU A 426 19.15 -27.08 -21.44
N ARG A 427 18.03 -27.03 -20.71
CA ARG A 427 16.94 -26.06 -21.02
C ARG A 427 17.33 -24.63 -20.71
N GLN A 428 18.02 -24.41 -19.59
CA GLN A 428 18.54 -23.09 -19.27
C GLN A 428 19.55 -22.64 -20.33
N PHE A 429 20.43 -23.54 -20.78
CA PHE A 429 21.41 -23.25 -21.81
C PHE A 429 20.76 -23.05 -23.18
N GLN A 430 19.73 -23.81 -23.53
CA GLN A 430 18.92 -23.59 -24.73
C GLN A 430 18.31 -22.17 -24.74
N ALA A 431 17.76 -21.71 -23.61
CA ALA A 431 17.25 -20.34 -23.50
C ALA A 431 18.36 -19.30 -23.74
N VAL A 432 19.53 -19.51 -23.14
CA VAL A 432 20.72 -18.66 -23.33
C VAL A 432 21.11 -18.60 -24.81
N THR A 433 21.16 -19.74 -25.49
CA THR A 433 21.45 -19.86 -26.92
C THR A 433 20.47 -19.07 -27.77
N HIS A 434 19.17 -19.17 -27.50
CA HIS A 434 18.14 -18.43 -28.23
C HIS A 434 18.26 -16.91 -28.02
N ILE A 435 18.61 -16.48 -26.82
CA ILE A 435 18.79 -15.05 -26.48
C ILE A 435 20.02 -14.49 -27.19
N VAL A 436 21.17 -15.17 -27.12
CA VAL A 436 22.43 -14.74 -27.75
C VAL A 436 22.26 -14.61 -29.26
N HIS A 437 21.60 -15.59 -29.88
CA HIS A 437 21.31 -15.58 -31.33
C HIS A 437 20.07 -14.77 -31.72
N LYS A 438 19.39 -14.13 -30.76
CA LYS A 438 18.19 -13.31 -30.98
C LYS A 438 17.10 -14.03 -31.79
N SER A 439 16.85 -15.31 -31.50
CA SER A 439 16.00 -16.16 -32.35
C SER A 439 14.53 -15.74 -32.46
N SER A 440 14.03 -14.94 -31.50
CA SER A 440 12.68 -14.35 -31.54
C SER A 440 12.61 -13.08 -32.39
N GLY A 441 13.72 -12.65 -32.99
CA GLY A 441 13.83 -11.41 -33.74
C GLY A 441 13.46 -10.19 -32.88
N ALA A 442 12.51 -9.39 -33.37
CA ALA A 442 12.01 -8.23 -32.64
C ALA A 442 11.02 -8.59 -31.52
N ALA A 443 10.43 -9.79 -31.53
CA ALA A 443 9.51 -10.22 -30.47
C ALA A 443 10.31 -10.50 -29.17
N PRO A 444 9.76 -10.21 -27.98
CA PRO A 444 10.44 -10.51 -26.73
C PRO A 444 10.63 -12.02 -26.54
N TYR A 445 11.80 -12.43 -26.09
CA TYR A 445 12.03 -13.81 -25.66
C TYR A 445 11.55 -14.01 -24.22
N ILE A 446 10.80 -15.08 -23.94
CA ILE A 446 10.25 -15.34 -22.61
C ILE A 446 10.98 -16.51 -21.93
N ILE A 447 11.50 -16.27 -20.72
CA ILE A 447 11.91 -17.32 -19.78
C ILE A 447 10.76 -17.50 -18.79
N PHE A 448 9.96 -18.55 -18.97
CA PHE A 448 8.97 -18.97 -17.97
C PHE A 448 9.67 -19.85 -16.94
N GLY A 449 9.93 -19.31 -15.76
CA GLY A 449 10.55 -20.08 -14.69
C GLY A 449 9.71 -20.13 -13.41
N PRO A 450 9.10 -21.28 -13.10
CA PRO A 450 8.56 -21.64 -11.78
C PRO A 450 9.54 -21.36 -10.62
N PRO A 451 9.10 -21.33 -9.35
CA PRO A 451 9.98 -21.02 -8.22
C PRO A 451 11.14 -22.02 -8.13
N GLY A 452 12.34 -21.53 -7.80
CA GLY A 452 13.54 -22.36 -7.64
C GLY A 452 14.14 -22.92 -8.93
N THR A 453 13.65 -22.54 -10.12
CA THR A 453 14.13 -23.10 -11.40
C THR A 453 15.37 -22.41 -11.99
N GLY A 454 15.92 -21.42 -11.28
CA GLY A 454 17.14 -20.72 -11.71
C GLY A 454 16.95 -19.61 -12.74
N LYS A 455 15.75 -19.03 -12.88
CA LYS A 455 15.47 -17.86 -13.77
C LYS A 455 16.59 -16.83 -13.80
N THR A 456 16.89 -16.25 -12.64
CA THR A 456 17.92 -15.23 -12.50
C THR A 456 19.30 -15.77 -12.88
N ILE A 457 19.62 -17.04 -12.61
CA ILE A 457 20.90 -17.65 -13.04
C ILE A 457 20.95 -17.71 -14.57
N THR A 458 19.86 -18.11 -15.23
CA THR A 458 19.77 -18.14 -16.68
C THR A 458 19.90 -16.75 -17.30
N VAL A 459 19.27 -15.72 -16.69
CA VAL A 459 19.43 -14.32 -17.11
C VAL A 459 20.88 -13.87 -16.98
N ILE A 460 21.53 -14.17 -15.85
CA ILE A 460 22.95 -13.82 -15.62
C ILE A 460 23.85 -14.49 -16.66
N GLU A 461 23.66 -15.79 -16.90
CA GLU A 461 24.41 -16.52 -17.92
C GLU A 461 24.21 -15.89 -19.31
N ALA A 462 22.97 -15.59 -19.71
CA ALA A 462 22.69 -14.96 -20.99
C ALA A 462 23.39 -13.60 -21.15
N ILE A 463 23.39 -12.76 -20.10
CA ILE A 463 24.09 -11.48 -20.10
C ILE A 463 25.59 -11.69 -20.32
N LEU A 464 26.21 -12.65 -19.63
CA LEU A 464 27.64 -12.93 -19.77
C LEU A 464 28.00 -13.42 -21.18
N GLN A 465 27.20 -14.34 -21.74
CA GLN A 465 27.40 -14.84 -23.11
C GLN A 465 27.28 -13.73 -24.15
N VAL A 466 26.25 -12.88 -24.04
CA VAL A 466 26.09 -11.71 -24.92
C VAL A 466 27.33 -10.81 -24.90
N LEU A 467 27.86 -10.54 -23.70
CA LEU A 467 29.01 -9.64 -23.54
C LEU A 467 30.34 -10.28 -24.00
N GLN A 468 30.45 -11.60 -23.93
CA GLN A 468 31.61 -12.36 -24.41
C GLN A 468 31.64 -12.42 -25.94
N HIS A 469 30.53 -12.81 -26.57
CA HIS A 469 30.46 -13.00 -28.01
C HIS A 469 30.39 -11.68 -28.78
N ASN A 470 29.85 -10.61 -28.18
CA ASN A 470 29.83 -9.30 -28.80
C ASN A 470 30.46 -8.23 -27.90
N LYS A 471 31.69 -7.83 -28.23
CA LYS A 471 32.43 -6.79 -27.49
C LYS A 471 31.79 -5.40 -27.57
N GLN A 472 30.96 -5.15 -28.59
CA GLN A 472 30.21 -3.90 -28.76
C GLN A 472 28.85 -3.93 -28.05
N SER A 473 28.42 -5.09 -27.55
CA SER A 473 27.18 -5.19 -26.80
C SER A 473 27.27 -4.46 -25.47
N SER A 474 26.27 -3.62 -25.23
CA SER A 474 25.84 -3.14 -23.92
C SER A 474 24.48 -3.74 -23.57
N VAL A 475 24.21 -3.83 -22.27
CA VAL A 475 23.05 -4.52 -21.69
C VAL A 475 22.39 -3.64 -20.65
N LEU A 476 21.05 -3.55 -20.71
CA LEU A 476 20.22 -3.01 -19.65
C LEU A 476 19.50 -4.17 -18.96
N ALA A 477 19.73 -4.36 -17.66
CA ALA A 477 18.99 -5.32 -16.86
C ALA A 477 18.11 -4.59 -15.84
N ILE A 478 16.81 -4.87 -15.85
CA ILE A 478 15.85 -4.21 -14.97
C ILE A 478 15.09 -5.23 -14.13
N ALA A 479 14.60 -4.79 -12.99
CA ALA A 479 13.71 -5.56 -12.14
C ALA A 479 12.62 -4.67 -11.50
N PRO A 480 11.46 -5.21 -11.10
CA PRO A 480 10.36 -4.46 -10.50
C PRO A 480 10.70 -3.84 -9.13
N SER A 481 11.67 -4.40 -8.41
CA SER A 481 12.04 -3.96 -7.06
C SER A 481 13.55 -3.74 -6.92
N ASP A 482 13.93 -2.86 -6.00
CA ASP A 482 15.33 -2.60 -5.67
C ASP A 482 16.07 -3.86 -5.20
N ALA A 483 15.40 -4.73 -4.42
CA ALA A 483 15.98 -5.97 -3.94
C ALA A 483 16.31 -6.94 -5.09
N ALA A 484 15.40 -7.08 -6.06
CA ALA A 484 15.64 -7.93 -7.24
C ALA A 484 16.77 -7.36 -8.13
N ALA A 485 16.78 -6.04 -8.35
CA ALA A 485 17.84 -5.38 -9.10
C ALA A 485 19.21 -5.50 -8.40
N ASP A 486 19.25 -5.46 -7.06
CA ASP A 486 20.47 -5.69 -6.30
C ASP A 486 20.96 -7.13 -6.42
N ILE A 487 20.08 -8.13 -6.42
CA ILE A 487 20.46 -9.54 -6.64
C ILE A 487 21.11 -9.71 -8.02
N LEU A 488 20.54 -9.10 -9.06
CA LEU A 488 21.14 -9.10 -10.40
C LEU A 488 22.55 -8.48 -10.38
N ALA A 489 22.69 -7.28 -9.84
CA ALA A 489 23.96 -6.57 -9.81
C ALA A 489 25.02 -7.29 -8.94
N MET A 490 24.62 -7.86 -7.80
CA MET A 490 25.48 -8.67 -6.93
C MET A 490 26.04 -9.87 -7.69
N ARG A 491 25.18 -10.61 -8.42
CA ARG A 491 25.60 -11.81 -9.15
C ARG A 491 26.47 -11.47 -10.37
N LEU A 492 26.17 -10.39 -11.08
CA LEU A 492 26.99 -9.96 -12.23
C LEU A 492 28.39 -9.52 -11.80
N ARG A 493 28.50 -8.83 -10.67
CA ARG A 493 29.80 -8.39 -10.14
C ARG A 493 30.79 -9.54 -9.96
N ASP A 494 30.31 -10.72 -9.58
CA ASP A 494 31.18 -11.83 -9.19
C ASP A 494 31.94 -12.44 -10.38
N TYR A 495 31.68 -11.96 -11.62
CA TYR A 495 32.37 -12.37 -12.83
C TYR A 495 33.43 -11.34 -13.27
N ASN A 496 34.67 -11.81 -13.42
CA ASN A 496 35.85 -10.97 -13.75
C ASN A 496 35.76 -10.22 -15.09
N HIS A 497 34.91 -10.65 -16.02
CA HIS A 497 34.72 -10.01 -17.33
C HIS A 497 33.77 -8.80 -17.30
N VAL A 498 33.15 -8.52 -16.15
CA VAL A 498 32.24 -7.38 -15.96
C VAL A 498 33.04 -6.16 -15.51
N THR A 499 33.67 -5.48 -16.46
CA THR A 499 34.56 -4.33 -16.18
C THR A 499 33.83 -3.01 -16.02
N SER A 500 32.57 -2.88 -16.47
CA SER A 500 31.80 -1.63 -16.37
C SER A 500 30.31 -1.85 -16.06
N LEU A 501 30.05 -2.30 -14.82
CA LEU A 501 28.70 -2.38 -14.24
C LEU A 501 28.31 -1.07 -13.54
N PHE A 502 27.08 -0.62 -13.75
CA PHE A 502 26.48 0.50 -13.03
C PHE A 502 25.12 0.13 -12.46
N ARG A 503 24.93 0.36 -11.15
CA ARG A 503 23.65 0.20 -10.45
C ARG A 503 23.03 1.58 -10.21
N LEU A 504 22.00 1.91 -10.98
CA LEU A 504 21.27 3.18 -10.89
C LEU A 504 20.17 3.10 -9.82
N ASN A 505 20.22 3.97 -8.82
CA ASN A 505 19.29 3.97 -7.67
C ASN A 505 18.47 5.27 -7.58
N TRP A 506 17.30 5.18 -6.96
CA TRP A 506 16.48 6.35 -6.64
C TRP A 506 17.19 7.26 -5.61
N PRO A 507 17.08 8.61 -5.72
CA PRO A 507 17.69 9.54 -4.76
C PRO A 507 17.20 9.37 -3.32
N HIS A 508 15.95 8.93 -3.14
CA HIS A 508 15.34 8.72 -1.82
C HIS A 508 15.67 7.35 -1.20
N ARG A 509 16.41 6.49 -1.92
CA ARG A 509 16.87 5.20 -1.39
C ARG A 509 18.00 5.44 -0.39
N LYS A 510 17.87 4.88 0.82
CA LYS A 510 18.92 4.97 1.85
C LYS A 510 20.17 4.19 1.42
N ILE A 511 21.35 4.79 1.55
CA ILE A 511 22.64 4.12 1.25
C ILE A 511 22.79 2.82 2.04
N ALA A 512 22.45 2.84 3.33
CA ALA A 512 22.51 1.66 4.20
C ALA A 512 21.59 0.50 3.77
N ALA A 513 20.62 0.75 2.88
CA ALA A 513 19.74 -0.28 2.34
C ALA A 513 20.31 -0.97 1.08
N VAL A 514 21.45 -0.50 0.56
CA VAL A 514 22.18 -1.16 -0.53
C VAL A 514 23.26 -2.06 0.08
N PRO A 515 23.43 -3.31 -0.40
CA PRO A 515 24.53 -4.15 0.05
C PRO A 515 25.89 -3.44 -0.10
N ALA A 516 26.70 -3.39 0.96
CA ALA A 516 27.96 -2.65 0.95
C ALA A 516 28.88 -2.99 -0.25
N PRO A 517 29.01 -4.27 -0.67
CA PRO A 517 29.77 -4.64 -1.87
C PRO A 517 29.26 -4.07 -3.21
N LEU A 518 28.03 -3.56 -3.27
CA LEU A 518 27.43 -2.92 -4.45
C LEU A 518 27.68 -1.41 -4.51
N LEU A 519 28.04 -0.75 -3.39
CA LEU A 519 28.16 0.70 -3.33
C LEU A 519 29.18 1.25 -4.34
N LYS A 520 30.26 0.50 -4.63
CA LYS A 520 31.27 0.86 -5.63
C LYS A 520 30.76 0.89 -7.08
N PHE A 521 29.60 0.28 -7.35
CA PHE A 521 28.93 0.30 -8.66
C PHE A 521 27.79 1.32 -8.70
N CYS A 522 27.56 2.05 -7.61
CA CYS A 522 26.57 3.11 -7.54
C CYS A 522 27.24 4.48 -7.76
N HIS A 523 26.45 5.46 -8.16
CA HIS A 523 26.91 6.85 -8.26
C HIS A 523 26.20 7.69 -7.21
N THR A 524 26.97 8.42 -6.41
CA THR A 524 26.48 9.35 -5.40
C THR A 524 26.89 10.77 -5.74
N GLU A 525 26.09 11.73 -5.31
CA GLU A 525 26.43 13.14 -5.44
C GLU A 525 27.68 13.48 -4.61
N VAL A 526 28.59 14.30 -5.16
CA VAL A 526 29.85 14.63 -4.48
C VAL A 526 29.56 15.36 -3.16
N GLY A 527 30.09 14.82 -2.06
CA GLY A 527 29.91 15.39 -0.72
C GLY A 527 28.53 15.13 -0.10
N LYS A 528 27.69 14.27 -0.68
CA LYS A 528 26.37 13.92 -0.10
C LYS A 528 26.12 12.40 -0.13
N ASP A 529 25.41 11.91 0.88
CA ASP A 529 24.93 10.53 0.96
C ASP A 529 23.63 10.30 0.15
N ILE A 530 23.63 10.71 -1.11
CA ILE A 530 22.45 10.69 -2.00
C ILE A 530 22.84 10.10 -3.35
N PHE A 531 22.04 9.16 -3.85
CA PHE A 531 22.24 8.61 -5.19
C PHE A 531 21.97 9.66 -6.27
N SER A 532 22.82 9.65 -7.29
CA SER A 532 22.79 10.59 -8.41
C SER A 532 23.05 9.85 -9.73
N ILE A 533 23.20 10.62 -10.82
CA ILE A 533 23.45 10.10 -12.15
C ILE A 533 24.74 10.71 -12.74
N PRO A 534 25.64 9.91 -13.35
CA PRO A 534 26.87 10.42 -13.95
C PRO A 534 26.61 11.27 -15.21
N SER A 535 27.66 11.75 -15.89
CA SER A 535 27.50 12.41 -17.20
C SER A 535 27.04 11.42 -18.27
N ILE A 536 26.46 11.93 -19.37
CA ILE A 536 26.06 11.07 -20.50
C ILE A 536 27.25 10.32 -21.12
N ASP A 537 28.44 10.94 -21.14
CA ASP A 537 29.67 10.32 -21.63
C ASP A 537 30.12 9.15 -20.75
N GLN A 538 29.92 9.26 -19.43
CA GLN A 538 30.19 8.16 -18.50
C GLN A 538 29.10 7.09 -18.57
N LEU A 539 27.83 7.50 -18.68
CA LEU A 539 26.70 6.57 -18.81
C LEU A 539 26.86 5.65 -20.02
N SER A 540 27.28 6.20 -21.16
CA SER A 540 27.46 5.44 -22.41
C SER A 540 28.64 4.47 -22.40
N GLN A 541 29.56 4.59 -21.45
CA GLN A 541 30.72 3.69 -21.28
C GLN A 541 30.39 2.44 -20.47
N PHE A 542 29.30 2.43 -19.71
CA PHE A 542 28.88 1.24 -18.97
C PHE A 542 28.35 0.18 -19.92
N ARG A 543 28.96 -1.01 -19.89
CA ARG A 543 28.50 -2.16 -20.67
C ARG A 543 27.28 -2.82 -20.03
N ILE A 544 27.11 -2.65 -18.73
CA ILE A 544 25.94 -3.16 -18.02
C ILE A 544 25.37 -2.05 -17.14
N ILE A 545 24.08 -1.76 -17.33
CA ILE A 545 23.32 -0.91 -16.41
C ILE A 545 22.22 -1.75 -15.76
N VAL A 546 22.17 -1.73 -14.43
CA VAL A 546 21.15 -2.39 -13.61
C VAL A 546 20.29 -1.36 -12.90
N THR A 547 18.97 -1.43 -13.04
CA THR A 547 18.05 -0.45 -12.44
C THR A 547 16.66 -1.05 -12.16
N THR A 548 15.75 -0.28 -11.57
CA THR A 548 14.34 -0.68 -11.46
C THR A 548 13.55 -0.33 -12.72
N CYS A 549 12.45 -1.06 -12.99
CA CYS A 549 11.67 -0.91 -14.24
C CYS A 549 11.31 0.56 -14.55
N THR A 550 10.66 1.25 -13.62
CA THR A 550 10.26 2.66 -13.80
C THR A 550 11.45 3.62 -13.92
N LEU A 551 12.50 3.41 -13.12
CA LEU A 551 13.68 4.28 -13.15
C LEU A 551 14.48 4.14 -14.45
N ALA A 552 14.30 3.07 -15.23
CA ALA A 552 14.93 2.92 -16.54
C ALA A 552 14.60 4.08 -17.50
N ALA A 553 13.43 4.70 -17.36
CA ALA A 553 13.04 5.87 -18.17
C ALA A 553 14.01 7.05 -18.03
N ILE A 554 14.73 7.16 -16.91
CA ILE A 554 15.75 8.20 -16.72
C ILE A 554 16.90 8.08 -17.70
N LEU A 555 17.23 6.88 -18.16
CA LEU A 555 18.32 6.69 -19.13
C LEU A 555 18.00 7.39 -20.46
N LYS A 556 16.74 7.32 -20.90
CA LYS A 556 16.25 8.04 -22.08
C LYS A 556 16.24 9.55 -21.85
N ILE A 557 15.76 9.98 -20.69
CA ILE A 557 15.73 11.40 -20.30
C ILE A 557 17.14 12.00 -20.23
N ALA A 558 18.11 11.22 -19.73
CA ALA A 558 19.52 11.61 -19.64
C ALA A 558 20.21 11.73 -21.01
N GLY A 559 19.55 11.26 -22.09
CA GLY A 559 20.03 11.40 -23.46
C GLY A 559 20.63 10.13 -24.07
N LEU A 560 20.49 8.95 -23.44
CA LEU A 560 20.88 7.70 -24.11
C LEU A 560 19.94 7.43 -25.30
N PRO A 561 20.49 7.21 -26.51
CA PRO A 561 19.68 6.99 -27.71
C PRO A 561 19.01 5.62 -27.68
N ALA A 562 17.90 5.50 -28.43
CA ALA A 562 17.33 4.20 -28.73
C ALA A 562 18.35 3.34 -29.51
N GLY A 563 18.43 2.05 -29.20
CA GLY A 563 19.43 1.14 -29.76
C GLY A 563 20.80 1.21 -29.09
N HIS A 564 20.98 2.07 -28.05
CA HIS A 564 22.21 2.04 -27.25
C HIS A 564 22.45 0.66 -26.65
N PHE A 565 21.38 0.00 -26.16
CA PHE A 565 21.44 -1.33 -25.59
C PHE A 565 21.14 -2.39 -26.66
N SER A 566 22.09 -3.30 -26.86
CA SER A 566 21.88 -4.44 -27.76
C SER A 566 20.86 -5.45 -27.20
N HIS A 567 20.76 -5.54 -25.87
CA HIS A 567 19.87 -6.43 -25.14
C HIS A 567 19.28 -5.72 -23.92
N ILE A 568 18.00 -5.96 -23.66
CA ILE A 568 17.29 -5.54 -22.44
C ILE A 568 16.71 -6.77 -21.76
N PHE A 569 17.08 -6.99 -20.50
CA PHE A 569 16.56 -8.07 -19.67
C PHE A 569 15.63 -7.52 -18.61
N VAL A 570 14.47 -8.14 -18.44
CA VAL A 570 13.50 -7.84 -17.38
C VAL A 570 13.40 -9.07 -16.49
N ASP A 571 14.05 -9.06 -15.33
CA ASP A 571 13.88 -10.14 -14.34
C ASP A 571 12.66 -9.87 -13.46
N GLU A 572 12.03 -10.94 -12.99
CA GLU A 572 10.74 -10.89 -12.28
C GLU A 572 9.67 -10.07 -13.04
N ALA A 573 9.66 -10.17 -14.38
CA ALA A 573 8.83 -9.34 -15.27
C ALA A 573 7.32 -9.45 -14.99
N CYS A 574 6.87 -10.59 -14.43
CA CYS A 574 5.47 -10.76 -14.04
C CYS A 574 5.02 -9.88 -12.86
N GLN A 575 5.94 -9.28 -12.09
CA GLN A 575 5.58 -8.39 -10.97
C GLN A 575 5.50 -6.91 -11.38
N ALA A 576 5.95 -6.56 -12.59
CA ALA A 576 5.86 -5.20 -13.10
C ALA A 576 4.58 -5.03 -13.93
N THR A 577 3.89 -3.91 -13.74
CA THR A 577 2.83 -3.53 -14.68
C THR A 577 3.45 -3.28 -16.06
N GLU A 578 2.65 -3.44 -17.11
CA GLU A 578 3.11 -3.18 -18.47
C GLU A 578 3.66 -1.75 -18.65
N PRO A 579 3.01 -0.67 -18.16
CA PRO A 579 3.58 0.68 -18.23
C PRO A 579 4.94 0.85 -17.55
N GLU A 580 5.22 0.13 -16.47
CA GLU A 580 6.53 0.17 -15.81
C GLU A 580 7.61 -0.50 -16.66
N THR A 581 7.27 -1.59 -17.34
CA THR A 581 8.21 -2.29 -18.24
C THR A 581 8.50 -1.48 -19.50
N LEU A 582 7.52 -0.69 -19.98
CA LEU A 582 7.69 0.20 -21.15
C LEU A 582 8.79 1.25 -20.98
N SER A 583 9.10 1.63 -19.74
CA SER A 583 10.18 2.58 -19.45
C SER A 583 11.51 2.13 -20.07
N ALA A 584 11.84 0.84 -19.99
CA ALA A 584 13.03 0.30 -20.65
C ALA A 584 12.83 0.08 -22.16
N LEU A 585 11.63 -0.35 -22.59
CA LEU A 585 11.33 -0.54 -24.01
C LEU A 585 11.45 0.76 -24.83
N SER A 586 11.32 1.92 -24.17
CA SER A 586 11.53 3.22 -24.79
C SER A 586 12.96 3.45 -25.34
N LEU A 587 13.92 2.62 -24.93
CA LEU A 587 15.32 2.60 -25.36
C LEU A 587 15.60 1.57 -26.46
N CYS A 588 14.59 0.79 -26.90
CA CYS A 588 14.74 -0.18 -27.98
C CYS A 588 14.73 0.50 -29.36
N ASP A 589 15.56 0.00 -30.26
CA ASP A 589 15.45 0.15 -31.71
C ASP A 589 15.07 -1.19 -32.36
N GLU A 590 15.18 -1.33 -33.69
CA GLU A 590 14.90 -2.59 -34.39
C GLU A 590 15.91 -3.71 -34.07
N THR A 591 17.12 -3.37 -33.64
CA THR A 591 18.21 -4.33 -33.38
C THR A 591 18.28 -4.81 -31.93
N THR A 592 17.59 -4.12 -31.02
CA THR A 592 17.56 -4.41 -29.57
C THR A 592 16.76 -5.67 -29.27
N HIS A 593 17.39 -6.69 -28.69
CA HIS A 593 16.67 -7.89 -28.24
C HIS A 593 16.13 -7.71 -26.82
N VAL A 594 14.92 -8.18 -26.55
CA VAL A 594 14.27 -8.05 -25.23
C VAL A 594 14.00 -9.43 -24.67
N THR A 595 14.38 -9.66 -23.41
CA THR A 595 14.11 -10.90 -22.68
C THR A 595 13.29 -10.61 -21.44
N LEU A 596 12.17 -11.33 -21.27
CA LEU A 596 11.30 -11.27 -20.09
C LEU A 596 11.44 -12.57 -19.30
N ALA A 597 11.91 -12.48 -18.06
CA ALA A 597 12.02 -13.62 -17.16
C ALA A 597 11.02 -13.46 -16.01
N GLY A 598 10.13 -14.44 -15.85
CA GLY A 598 9.02 -14.31 -14.90
C GLY A 598 8.25 -15.59 -14.70
N ASP A 599 7.30 -15.54 -13.75
CA ASP A 599 6.40 -16.65 -13.45
C ASP A 599 4.95 -16.15 -13.35
N PRO A 600 4.09 -16.44 -14.34
CA PRO A 600 2.68 -16.02 -14.34
C PRO A 600 1.86 -16.70 -13.23
N MET A 601 2.37 -17.76 -12.58
CA MET A 601 1.71 -18.43 -11.45
C MET A 601 2.15 -17.89 -10.09
N GLN A 602 3.04 -16.90 -10.04
CA GLN A 602 3.42 -16.17 -8.82
C GLN A 602 2.82 -14.76 -8.81
N LEU A 603 3.07 -14.00 -7.73
CA LEU A 603 2.47 -12.67 -7.53
C LEU A 603 2.73 -11.75 -8.73
N GLY A 604 1.64 -11.12 -9.17
CA GLY A 604 1.66 -10.08 -10.20
C GLY A 604 1.88 -8.68 -9.63
N PRO A 605 1.68 -7.63 -10.43
CA PRO A 605 1.79 -6.25 -10.00
C PRO A 605 0.72 -5.89 -8.96
N SER A 606 1.08 -5.09 -7.97
CA SER A 606 0.15 -4.64 -6.91
C SER A 606 -0.66 -3.42 -7.37
N CYS A 607 -1.93 -3.62 -7.72
CA CYS A 607 -2.87 -2.53 -8.03
C CYS A 607 -3.79 -2.22 -6.84
N ARG A 608 -3.94 -0.93 -6.51
CA ARG A 608 -4.78 -0.43 -5.42
C ARG A 608 -6.17 -0.05 -5.88
N SER A 609 -6.39 0.28 -7.15
CA SER A 609 -7.71 0.59 -7.70
C SER A 609 -8.44 -0.68 -8.12
N THR A 610 -9.70 -0.82 -7.67
CA THR A 610 -10.54 -1.96 -8.05
C THR A 610 -10.82 -1.95 -9.55
N SER A 611 -10.97 -0.77 -10.16
CA SER A 611 -11.10 -0.67 -11.62
C SER A 611 -9.81 -1.11 -12.31
N SER A 612 -8.64 -0.68 -11.83
CA SER A 612 -7.37 -1.07 -12.43
C SER A 612 -7.14 -2.58 -12.35
N TRP A 613 -7.56 -3.22 -11.25
CA TRP A 613 -7.57 -4.67 -11.13
C TRP A 613 -8.55 -5.34 -12.11
N LYS A 614 -9.81 -4.90 -12.12
CA LYS A 614 -10.89 -5.46 -12.97
C LYS A 614 -10.56 -5.36 -14.46
N PHE A 615 -9.93 -4.27 -14.86
CA PHE A 615 -9.51 -4.01 -16.24
C PHE A 615 -8.02 -4.27 -16.45
N ARG A 616 -7.45 -5.29 -15.79
CA ARG A 616 -6.15 -5.92 -16.12
C ARG A 616 -4.89 -5.05 -16.07
N LEU A 617 -4.85 -3.97 -15.30
CA LEU A 617 -3.55 -3.35 -14.95
C LEU A 617 -2.68 -4.30 -14.12
N VAL A 618 -3.33 -5.24 -13.41
CA VAL A 618 -2.70 -6.34 -12.65
C VAL A 618 -2.18 -7.47 -13.55
N GLU A 619 -2.39 -7.40 -14.87
CA GLU A 619 -1.74 -8.29 -15.84
C GLU A 619 -0.42 -7.64 -16.28
N SER A 620 0.68 -8.35 -16.10
CA SER A 620 2.00 -7.91 -16.55
C SER A 620 2.14 -8.02 -18.07
N TYR A 621 3.13 -7.31 -18.62
CA TYR A 621 3.48 -7.40 -20.04
C TYR A 621 3.79 -8.85 -20.47
N GLN A 622 4.55 -9.59 -19.65
CA GLN A 622 4.87 -10.99 -19.92
C GLN A 622 3.61 -11.87 -19.95
N GLU A 623 2.71 -11.71 -18.98
CA GLU A 623 1.47 -12.49 -18.93
C GLU A 623 0.58 -12.25 -20.15
N ARG A 624 0.44 -10.97 -20.55
CA ARG A 624 -0.31 -10.61 -21.76
C ARG A 624 0.27 -11.27 -23.01
N LEU A 625 1.59 -11.28 -23.16
CA LEU A 625 2.25 -11.95 -24.29
C LEU A 625 2.05 -13.47 -24.26
N MET A 626 2.14 -14.09 -23.07
CA MET A 626 1.95 -15.54 -22.92
C MET A 626 0.54 -16.04 -23.28
N ARG A 627 -0.44 -15.14 -23.49
CA ARG A 627 -1.76 -15.48 -24.06
C ARG A 627 -1.73 -15.71 -25.57
N LEU A 628 -0.69 -15.27 -26.27
CA LEU A 628 -0.59 -15.41 -27.71
C LEU A 628 -0.13 -16.84 -28.08
N PRO A 629 -0.66 -17.46 -29.15
CA PRO A 629 -0.31 -18.83 -29.54
C PRO A 629 1.19 -19.09 -29.73
N MET A 630 1.95 -18.07 -30.17
CA MET A 630 3.40 -18.17 -30.36
C MET A 630 4.20 -18.35 -29.05
N TYR A 631 3.60 -18.01 -27.91
CA TYR A 631 4.19 -18.20 -26.57
C TYR A 631 3.55 -19.37 -25.82
N GLU A 632 2.71 -20.18 -26.48
CA GLU A 632 2.19 -21.39 -25.87
C GLU A 632 3.35 -22.35 -25.58
N CYS A 633 3.47 -22.81 -24.34
CA CYS A 633 4.57 -23.70 -23.93
C CYS A 633 4.31 -25.15 -24.37
N THR A 634 4.13 -25.39 -25.68
CA THR A 634 4.14 -26.74 -26.24
C THR A 634 5.58 -27.18 -26.48
N GLN A 635 5.92 -28.43 -26.15
CA GLN A 635 7.31 -28.87 -25.94
C GLN A 635 8.24 -28.81 -27.18
N ARG A 636 7.81 -28.39 -28.38
CA ARG A 636 8.66 -28.45 -29.59
C ARG A 636 8.60 -27.30 -30.58
N THR A 637 7.50 -26.53 -30.71
CA THR A 637 7.36 -25.57 -31.83
C THR A 637 7.73 -24.13 -31.47
N ASN A 638 7.65 -23.75 -30.19
CA ASN A 638 7.75 -22.35 -29.75
C ASN A 638 9.06 -22.00 -29.03
N ALA A 639 10.05 -22.92 -29.01
CA ALA A 639 11.34 -22.74 -28.31
C ALA A 639 12.10 -21.48 -28.73
N SER A 640 11.88 -21.00 -29.96
CA SER A 640 12.44 -19.77 -30.51
C SER A 640 11.97 -18.49 -29.81
N HIS A 641 10.84 -18.54 -29.09
CA HIS A 641 10.21 -17.39 -28.41
C HIS A 641 10.05 -17.60 -26.91
N ILE A 642 9.93 -18.84 -26.44
CA ILE A 642 9.74 -19.14 -25.03
C ILE A 642 10.44 -20.42 -24.60
N THR A 643 11.07 -20.38 -23.43
CA THR A 643 11.56 -21.57 -22.73
C THR A 643 10.96 -21.67 -21.34
N LYS A 644 10.35 -22.82 -21.03
CA LYS A 644 9.89 -23.18 -19.68
C LYS A 644 10.96 -23.97 -18.93
N LEU A 645 11.46 -23.40 -17.84
CA LEU A 645 12.37 -24.06 -16.90
C LEU A 645 11.59 -25.02 -16.00
N VAL A 646 12.08 -26.24 -15.78
CA VAL A 646 11.34 -27.28 -15.04
C VAL A 646 12.12 -27.91 -13.88
N ASN A 647 13.45 -27.80 -13.88
CA ASN A 647 14.30 -28.34 -12.81
C ASN A 647 14.32 -27.34 -11.63
N ASN A 648 13.78 -27.73 -10.48
CA ASN A 648 13.76 -26.96 -9.24
C ASN A 648 14.98 -27.31 -8.38
N TYR A 649 15.79 -26.30 -8.04
CA TYR A 649 17.01 -26.46 -7.23
C TYR A 649 16.85 -25.91 -5.81
N ARG A 650 15.61 -25.72 -5.33
CA ARG A 650 15.33 -25.03 -4.06
C ARG A 650 14.79 -25.97 -2.99
N SER A 651 13.77 -26.75 -3.33
CA SER A 651 12.85 -27.30 -2.33
C SER A 651 12.85 -28.82 -2.33
N HIS A 652 12.58 -29.39 -1.16
CA HIS A 652 12.33 -30.82 -0.99
C HIS A 652 11.22 -31.31 -1.94
N VAL A 653 11.33 -32.57 -2.41
CA VAL A 653 10.43 -33.15 -3.42
C VAL A 653 8.95 -33.08 -3.00
N SER A 654 8.63 -33.37 -1.74
CA SER A 654 7.25 -33.30 -1.23
C SER A 654 6.67 -31.88 -1.30
N LEU A 655 7.49 -30.86 -0.99
CA LEU A 655 7.07 -29.46 -1.01
C LEU A 655 6.77 -28.97 -2.43
N ILE A 656 7.68 -29.25 -3.37
CA ILE A 656 7.51 -28.80 -4.75
C ILE A 656 6.47 -29.61 -5.50
N SER A 657 6.25 -30.89 -5.16
CA SER A 657 5.26 -31.74 -5.81
C SER A 657 3.83 -31.18 -5.71
N LEU A 658 3.49 -30.58 -4.58
CA LEU A 658 2.20 -29.93 -4.37
C LEU A 658 2.00 -28.74 -5.32
N SER A 659 2.97 -27.82 -5.36
CA SER A 659 2.93 -26.66 -6.26
C SER A 659 2.96 -27.11 -7.73
N SER A 660 3.78 -28.10 -8.07
CA SER A 660 3.84 -28.66 -9.43
C SER A 660 2.50 -29.20 -9.90
N LYS A 661 1.77 -29.90 -9.02
CA LYS A 661 0.45 -30.47 -9.32
C LYS A 661 -0.63 -29.43 -9.47
N LEU A 662 -0.60 -28.38 -8.64
CA LEU A 662 -1.62 -27.33 -8.63
C LEU A 662 -1.45 -26.31 -9.74
N PHE A 663 -0.20 -25.95 -10.09
CA PHE A 663 0.09 -24.77 -10.91
C PHE A 663 0.88 -25.05 -12.19
N TYR A 664 1.54 -26.20 -12.29
CA TYR A 664 2.52 -26.44 -13.36
C TYR A 664 2.38 -27.81 -14.03
N ASN A 665 1.17 -28.39 -14.05
CA ASN A 665 0.83 -29.63 -14.75
C ASN A 665 1.72 -30.84 -14.40
N ASN A 666 2.22 -30.93 -13.16
CA ASN A 666 3.18 -31.97 -12.74
C ASN A 666 4.50 -31.99 -13.54
N GLU A 667 4.92 -30.86 -14.13
CA GLU A 667 6.13 -30.81 -14.95
C GLU A 667 7.41 -30.48 -14.18
N LEU A 668 7.35 -30.13 -12.89
CA LEU A 668 8.53 -29.73 -12.12
C LEU A 668 9.31 -30.93 -11.56
N PHE A 669 10.63 -30.89 -11.72
CA PHE A 669 11.54 -31.93 -11.21
C PHE A 669 12.34 -31.38 -10.03
N ALA A 670 12.39 -32.13 -8.92
CA ALA A 670 13.23 -31.76 -7.78
C ALA A 670 14.69 -32.15 -8.05
N CYS A 671 15.59 -31.15 -8.02
CA CYS A 671 17.02 -31.26 -8.29
C CYS A 671 17.88 -30.56 -7.22
N ALA A 672 17.27 -30.15 -6.11
CA ALA A 672 17.97 -29.52 -4.99
C ALA A 672 18.92 -30.51 -4.27
N ASP A 673 19.98 -30.01 -3.63
CA ASP A 673 20.92 -30.85 -2.87
C ASP A 673 20.19 -31.54 -1.70
N PRO A 674 20.13 -32.89 -1.67
CA PRO A 674 19.50 -33.65 -0.59
C PRO A 674 20.03 -33.29 0.81
N ARG A 675 21.31 -32.92 0.93
CA ARG A 675 21.91 -32.52 2.22
C ARG A 675 21.24 -31.30 2.83
N LEU A 676 20.74 -30.39 2.00
CA LEU A 676 20.00 -29.21 2.43
C LEU A 676 18.54 -29.56 2.64
N VAL A 677 17.88 -30.14 1.64
CA VAL A 677 16.42 -30.28 1.64
C VAL A 677 15.91 -31.37 2.57
N ASP A 678 16.72 -32.41 2.84
CA ASP A 678 16.38 -33.50 3.76
C ASP A 678 16.79 -33.18 5.21
N SER A 679 17.52 -32.08 5.43
CA SER A 679 18.10 -31.75 6.73
C SER A 679 17.09 -31.54 7.86
N MET A 680 15.83 -31.27 7.52
CA MET A 680 14.74 -31.09 8.47
C MET A 680 13.85 -32.34 8.62
N CYS A 681 14.05 -33.39 7.82
CA CYS A 681 13.21 -34.60 7.88
C CYS A 681 13.38 -35.38 9.20
N GLN A 682 14.44 -35.13 9.95
CA GLN A 682 14.71 -35.76 11.26
C GLN A 682 14.27 -34.90 12.45
N TRP A 683 13.64 -33.75 12.21
CA TRP A 683 13.10 -32.90 13.28
C TRP A 683 12.08 -33.70 14.12
N GLU A 684 12.15 -33.55 15.44
CA GLU A 684 11.46 -34.42 16.39
C GLU A 684 9.94 -34.40 16.25
N GLU A 685 9.34 -33.28 15.81
CA GLU A 685 7.89 -33.17 15.55
C GLU A 685 7.45 -33.86 14.24
N LEU A 686 8.39 -34.28 13.41
CA LEU A 686 8.14 -35.11 12.21
C LEU A 686 8.38 -36.60 12.45
N LYS A 687 8.64 -37.03 13.70
CA LYS A 687 8.84 -38.45 14.03
C LYS A 687 7.67 -39.30 13.53
N GLY A 688 7.99 -40.38 12.82
CA GLY A 688 7.00 -41.26 12.17
C GLY A 688 6.62 -40.85 10.73
N ARG A 689 7.11 -39.71 10.24
CA ARG A 689 6.80 -39.15 8.90
C ARG A 689 8.05 -39.08 8.03
N SER A 690 8.64 -40.24 7.71
CA SER A 690 9.89 -40.29 6.94
C SER A 690 9.75 -39.56 5.60
N GLN A 691 10.63 -38.59 5.34
CA GLN A 691 10.73 -37.83 4.08
C GLN A 691 9.51 -36.95 3.73
N PHE A 692 8.76 -36.47 4.73
CA PHE A 692 7.65 -35.53 4.49
C PHE A 692 7.76 -34.26 5.34
N PRO A 693 8.61 -33.29 4.96
CA PRO A 693 8.80 -32.06 5.73
C PRO A 693 7.76 -30.97 5.42
N LEU A 694 6.49 -31.34 5.50
CA LEU A 694 5.35 -30.42 5.46
C LEU A 694 4.43 -30.78 6.63
N LEU A 695 4.07 -29.80 7.47
CA LEU A 695 3.23 -30.04 8.64
C LEU A 695 2.12 -29.00 8.71
N PHE A 696 0.91 -29.44 9.01
CA PHE A 696 -0.24 -28.56 9.24
C PHE A 696 -0.68 -28.65 10.71
N TYR A 697 -0.73 -27.51 11.39
CA TYR A 697 -1.30 -27.35 12.73
C TYR A 697 -2.66 -26.65 12.67
N GLY A 698 -3.71 -27.36 13.08
CA GLY A 698 -5.02 -26.81 13.35
C GLY A 698 -5.01 -25.97 14.61
N VAL A 699 -5.35 -24.68 14.50
CA VAL A 699 -5.47 -23.77 15.64
C VAL A 699 -6.84 -23.11 15.63
N TYR A 700 -7.64 -23.41 16.66
CA TYR A 700 -8.99 -22.87 16.87
C TYR A 700 -8.95 -21.56 17.69
N GLY A 701 -8.17 -20.59 17.21
CA GLY A 701 -8.07 -19.28 17.83
C GLY A 701 -8.96 -18.25 17.16
N GLU A 702 -9.43 -17.27 17.92
CA GLU A 702 -10.25 -16.17 17.39
C GLU A 702 -9.41 -15.03 16.80
N GLN A 703 -9.80 -14.58 15.62
CA GLN A 703 -9.24 -13.39 14.99
C GLN A 703 -9.69 -12.12 15.73
N GLN A 704 -8.76 -11.19 15.92
CA GLN A 704 -8.97 -9.92 16.60
C GLN A 704 -8.64 -8.76 15.65
N LYS A 705 -9.45 -7.70 15.70
CA LYS A 705 -9.25 -6.44 14.98
C LYS A 705 -9.15 -5.30 16.00
N LYS A 706 -8.06 -4.54 15.97
CA LYS A 706 -7.94 -3.32 16.80
C LYS A 706 -8.78 -2.19 16.18
N LEU A 707 -9.42 -1.37 17.01
CA LEU A 707 -10.22 -0.21 16.56
C LEU A 707 -9.40 0.76 15.65
N GLU A 708 -8.10 0.89 15.93
CA GLU A 708 -7.17 1.73 15.16
C GLU A 708 -6.67 1.10 13.84
N SER A 709 -6.94 -0.20 13.60
CA SER A 709 -6.34 -0.94 12.49
C SER A 709 -7.37 -1.74 11.69
N GLN A 710 -7.38 -1.54 10.38
CA GLN A 710 -8.17 -2.35 9.43
C GLN A 710 -7.56 -3.73 9.15
N SER A 711 -6.67 -4.26 10.02
CA SER A 711 -5.95 -5.52 9.82
C SER A 711 -6.19 -6.48 10.98
N TYR A 712 -6.18 -7.77 10.67
CA TYR A 712 -6.44 -8.84 11.63
C TYR A 712 -5.16 -9.39 12.29
N SER A 713 -5.33 -9.96 13.48
CA SER A 713 -4.32 -10.76 14.17
C SER A 713 -5.00 -11.91 14.91
N ASN A 714 -4.31 -13.03 15.09
CA ASN A 714 -4.79 -14.17 15.86
C ASN A 714 -3.72 -14.50 16.93
N PRO A 715 -3.98 -14.18 18.21
CA PRO A 715 -3.00 -14.41 19.28
C PRO A 715 -2.62 -15.89 19.44
N LEU A 716 -3.56 -16.82 19.31
CA LEU A 716 -3.25 -18.25 19.50
C LEU A 716 -2.36 -18.77 18.37
N GLU A 717 -2.63 -18.39 17.12
CA GLU A 717 -1.70 -18.70 16.02
C GLU A 717 -0.33 -18.08 16.25
N ALA A 718 -0.24 -16.83 16.73
CA ALA A 718 1.04 -16.18 17.00
C ALA A 718 1.84 -16.90 18.09
N ILE A 719 1.17 -17.38 19.13
CA ILE A 719 1.77 -18.20 20.19
C ILE A 719 2.27 -19.53 19.61
N LYS A 720 1.45 -20.21 18.79
CA LYS A 720 1.84 -21.46 18.14
C LYS A 720 3.05 -21.28 17.22
N VAL A 721 3.10 -20.19 16.45
CA VAL A 721 4.28 -19.82 15.63
C VAL A 721 5.53 -19.74 16.50
N ALA A 722 5.47 -19.00 17.62
CA ALA A 722 6.63 -18.85 18.50
C ALA A 722 7.05 -20.18 19.14
N ASN A 723 6.08 -21.02 19.55
CA ASN A 723 6.37 -22.34 20.13
C ASN A 723 7.01 -23.29 19.11
N VAL A 724 6.55 -23.28 17.86
CA VAL A 724 7.18 -24.07 16.77
C VAL A 724 8.63 -23.61 16.55
N ILE A 725 8.89 -22.30 16.56
CA ILE A 725 10.25 -21.77 16.42
C ILE A 725 11.14 -22.20 17.59
N ASP A 726 10.64 -22.14 18.83
CA ASP A 726 11.39 -22.63 20.00
C ASP A 726 11.72 -24.11 19.87
N SER A 727 10.75 -24.93 19.43
CA SER A 727 10.95 -26.38 19.20
C SER A 727 11.99 -26.66 18.10
N LEU A 728 11.96 -25.90 17.00
CA LEU A 728 12.96 -25.99 15.95
C LEU A 728 14.35 -25.67 16.47
N LEU A 729 14.51 -24.59 17.24
CA LEU A 729 15.81 -24.15 17.78
C LEU A 729 16.31 -25.04 18.93
N ALA A 730 15.42 -25.74 19.62
CA ALA A 730 15.75 -26.72 20.66
C ALA A 730 16.07 -28.12 20.09
N SER A 731 15.82 -28.34 18.80
CA SER A 731 16.08 -29.62 18.14
C SER A 731 17.54 -30.04 18.29
N THR A 732 17.75 -31.31 18.64
CA THR A 732 19.08 -31.92 18.72
C THR A 732 19.48 -32.61 17.42
N THR A 733 18.50 -32.88 16.55
CA THR A 733 18.67 -33.60 15.29
C THR A 733 18.77 -32.67 14.08
N ALA A 734 18.26 -31.43 14.18
CA ALA A 734 18.30 -30.44 13.12
C ALA A 734 19.21 -29.26 13.48
N ASN A 735 20.25 -29.02 12.69
CA ASN A 735 21.05 -27.80 12.82
C ASN A 735 20.32 -26.62 12.17
N ILE A 736 19.77 -25.72 12.98
CA ILE A 736 18.98 -24.57 12.53
C ILE A 736 19.24 -23.33 13.40
N SER A 737 19.30 -22.18 12.74
CA SER A 737 19.42 -20.87 13.41
C SER A 737 18.22 -19.97 13.10
N THR A 738 18.09 -18.87 13.83
CA THR A 738 17.04 -17.87 13.59
C THR A 738 17.08 -17.24 12.19
N LYS A 739 18.24 -17.23 11.53
CA LYS A 739 18.42 -16.72 10.16
C LYS A 739 17.85 -17.66 9.10
N ASP A 740 17.69 -18.93 9.44
CA ASP A 740 17.20 -19.98 8.53
C ASP A 740 15.67 -20.06 8.49
N ILE A 741 14.99 -19.28 9.34
CA ILE A 741 13.55 -19.32 9.55
C ILE A 741 12.89 -18.04 9.03
N ALA A 742 11.84 -18.22 8.22
CA ALA A 742 10.93 -17.15 7.83
C ALA A 742 9.48 -17.45 8.24
N VAL A 743 8.73 -16.40 8.57
CA VAL A 743 7.30 -16.48 8.90
C VAL A 743 6.51 -15.60 7.94
N ILE A 744 5.56 -16.21 7.23
CA ILE A 744 4.64 -15.56 6.29
C ILE A 744 3.25 -15.47 6.92
N THR A 745 2.64 -14.29 6.84
CA THR A 745 1.24 -14.11 7.24
C THR A 745 0.56 -13.01 6.42
N PRO A 746 -0.73 -13.13 6.04
CA PRO A 746 -1.36 -12.17 5.14
C PRO A 746 -1.60 -10.79 5.78
N PHE A 747 -1.64 -10.72 7.12
CA PHE A 747 -2.03 -9.51 7.83
C PHE A 747 -0.86 -8.84 8.54
N ARG A 748 -0.73 -7.53 8.34
CA ARG A 748 0.33 -6.74 8.97
C ARG A 748 0.25 -6.73 10.50
N GLN A 749 -0.95 -6.69 11.08
CA GLN A 749 -1.11 -6.74 12.54
C GLN A 749 -0.64 -8.09 13.11
N GLN A 750 -0.80 -9.19 12.37
CA GLN A 750 -0.20 -10.47 12.74
C GLN A 750 1.33 -10.42 12.67
N VAL A 751 1.92 -9.82 11.62
CA VAL A 751 3.39 -9.61 11.53
C VAL A 751 3.92 -8.89 12.78
N ILE A 752 3.25 -7.81 13.20
CA ILE A 752 3.65 -7.03 14.38
C ILE A 752 3.55 -7.88 15.65
N LYS A 753 2.43 -8.58 15.83
CA LYS A 753 2.19 -9.41 17.02
C LYS A 753 3.22 -10.53 17.16
N ILE A 754 3.51 -11.23 16.05
CA ILE A 754 4.55 -12.28 16.02
C ILE A 754 5.92 -11.68 16.30
N ARG A 755 6.30 -10.56 15.64
CA ARG A 755 7.61 -9.92 15.89
C ARG A 755 7.77 -9.48 17.35
N HIS A 756 6.71 -8.95 17.97
CA HIS A 756 6.75 -8.56 19.38
C HIS A 756 6.98 -9.78 20.29
N LEU A 757 6.24 -10.86 20.06
CA LEU A 757 6.38 -12.11 20.82
C LEU A 757 7.75 -12.76 20.63
N LEU A 758 8.29 -12.76 19.42
CA LEU A 758 9.63 -13.31 19.16
C LEU A 758 10.72 -12.46 19.82
N ARG A 759 10.60 -11.13 19.81
CA ARG A 759 11.55 -10.24 20.50
C ARG A 759 11.56 -10.46 22.02
N SER A 760 10.40 -10.67 22.65
CA SER A 760 10.35 -10.96 24.08
C SER A 760 10.98 -12.31 24.45
N ARG A 761 11.10 -13.23 23.49
CA ARG A 761 11.83 -14.50 23.63
C ARG A 761 13.30 -14.44 23.17
N GLY A 762 13.82 -13.26 22.80
CA GLY A 762 15.19 -13.12 22.28
C GLY A 762 15.38 -13.57 20.82
N LEU A 763 14.29 -13.87 20.11
CA LEU A 763 14.27 -14.39 18.73
C LEU A 763 14.01 -13.31 17.68
N GLY A 764 14.36 -12.06 17.96
CA GLY A 764 14.08 -10.91 17.10
C GLY A 764 14.74 -10.94 15.71
N ALA A 765 15.68 -11.86 15.47
CA ALA A 765 16.38 -12.05 14.20
C ALA A 765 15.59 -12.86 13.16
N VAL A 766 14.51 -13.55 13.56
CA VAL A 766 13.65 -14.31 12.64
C VAL A 766 12.96 -13.37 11.66
N ASN A 767 12.94 -13.75 10.38
CA ASN A 767 12.37 -12.93 9.32
C ASN A 767 10.85 -13.12 9.25
N VAL A 768 10.08 -12.15 9.76
CA VAL A 768 8.60 -12.19 9.73
C VAL A 768 8.08 -11.16 8.74
N GLY A 769 7.19 -11.52 7.81
CA GLY A 769 6.66 -10.59 6.82
C GLY A 769 5.35 -11.05 6.18
N THR A 770 4.78 -10.17 5.35
CA THR A 770 3.68 -10.59 4.45
C THR A 770 4.23 -11.34 3.25
N VAL A 771 3.37 -12.03 2.51
CA VAL A 771 3.77 -12.76 1.29
C VAL A 771 4.47 -11.85 0.27
N TYR A 772 4.04 -10.60 0.15
CA TYR A 772 4.67 -9.59 -0.72
C TYR A 772 6.05 -9.16 -0.21
N ASN A 773 6.25 -9.09 1.12
CA ASN A 773 7.54 -8.69 1.69
C ASN A 773 8.61 -9.79 1.53
N LEU A 774 8.18 -11.04 1.50
CA LEU A 774 9.07 -12.22 1.42
C LEU A 774 9.13 -12.81 0.01
N GLN A 775 8.58 -12.11 -0.99
CA GLN A 775 8.71 -12.50 -2.39
C GLN A 775 10.18 -12.42 -2.85
N GLY A 776 10.61 -13.41 -3.63
CA GLY A 776 12.00 -13.54 -4.09
C GLY A 776 12.99 -14.02 -3.02
N GLN A 777 12.62 -13.99 -1.74
CA GLN A 777 13.39 -14.59 -0.65
C GLN A 777 13.07 -16.08 -0.53
N GLU A 778 14.00 -16.83 0.05
CA GLU A 778 13.86 -18.25 0.36
C GLU A 778 14.46 -18.52 1.73
N SER A 779 13.98 -19.55 2.42
CA SER A 779 14.44 -19.90 3.75
C SER A 779 14.43 -21.41 3.93
N LYS A 780 15.36 -21.91 4.75
CA LYS A 780 15.43 -23.34 5.07
C LYS A 780 14.10 -23.83 5.63
N VAL A 781 13.53 -23.05 6.54
CA VAL A 781 12.21 -23.30 7.13
C VAL A 781 11.29 -22.12 6.90
N CYS A 782 10.06 -22.40 6.44
CA CYS A 782 9.01 -21.39 6.30
C CYS A 782 7.79 -21.78 7.13
N ILE A 783 7.30 -20.84 7.94
CA ILE A 783 6.08 -21.00 8.73
C ILE A 783 5.00 -20.06 8.17
N ILE A 784 3.80 -20.56 7.90
CA ILE A 784 2.67 -19.80 7.37
C ILE A 784 1.58 -19.69 8.43
N SER A 785 1.23 -18.49 8.87
CA SER A 785 0.10 -18.21 9.78
C SER A 785 -1.05 -17.56 9.01
N THR A 786 -2.21 -18.23 8.98
CA THR A 786 -3.36 -17.84 8.14
C THR A 786 -4.32 -16.84 8.79
N VAL A 787 -4.30 -16.73 10.12
CA VAL A 787 -5.02 -15.79 10.99
C VAL A 787 -6.54 -15.98 11.07
N MET A 788 -7.20 -16.25 9.96
CA MET A 788 -8.67 -16.15 9.89
C MET A 788 -9.38 -17.26 10.65
N SER A 789 -10.41 -16.88 11.40
CA SER A 789 -11.25 -17.78 12.21
C SER A 789 -12.75 -17.71 11.88
N SER A 790 -13.19 -16.79 11.01
CA SER A 790 -14.59 -16.72 10.54
C SER A 790 -14.72 -16.16 9.12
N MET A 791 -15.80 -16.57 8.42
CA MET A 791 -16.08 -16.14 7.04
C MET A 791 -16.84 -14.82 6.93
N GLU A 792 -17.64 -14.44 7.94
CA GLU A 792 -18.53 -13.26 7.92
C GLU A 792 -17.78 -11.94 7.68
N VAL A 793 -16.49 -11.92 8.01
CA VAL A 793 -15.60 -10.77 7.83
C VAL A 793 -15.23 -10.51 6.36
N THR A 794 -15.33 -11.49 5.48
CA THR A 794 -15.00 -11.31 4.06
C THR A 794 -16.07 -10.52 3.30
N ALA A 795 -17.34 -10.62 3.71
CA ALA A 795 -18.46 -10.00 3.00
C ALA A 795 -18.67 -8.52 3.34
N SER A 796 -18.41 -8.08 4.58
CA SER A 796 -18.80 -6.75 5.07
C SER A 796 -17.66 -5.72 5.12
N ASP A 797 -16.41 -6.12 5.40
CA ASP A 797 -15.26 -5.21 5.49
C ASP A 797 -14.49 -5.03 4.17
N TYR A 798 -14.57 -6.03 3.27
CA TYR A 798 -14.06 -5.95 1.89
C TYR A 798 -15.16 -5.65 0.85
N SER A 799 -16.40 -5.43 1.32
CA SER A 799 -17.57 -4.99 0.53
C SER A 799 -17.37 -3.70 -0.26
N LYS A 800 -16.32 -2.91 0.04
CA LYS A 800 -15.96 -1.74 -0.75
C LYS A 800 -15.13 -2.07 -2.00
N GLY A 801 -14.94 -3.35 -2.34
CA GLY A 801 -14.33 -3.69 -3.63
C GLY A 801 -14.10 -5.16 -3.98
N ASN A 802 -14.81 -6.14 -3.42
CA ASN A 802 -14.68 -7.59 -3.73
C ASN A 802 -13.22 -8.01 -3.99
N ARG A 803 -12.32 -7.82 -3.02
CA ARG A 803 -10.94 -8.29 -3.18
C ARG A 803 -10.74 -9.61 -2.45
N PRO A 804 -10.10 -10.61 -3.10
CA PRO A 804 -9.69 -11.83 -2.41
C PRO A 804 -8.73 -11.48 -1.28
N VAL A 805 -8.90 -12.11 -0.12
CA VAL A 805 -7.94 -11.99 0.98
C VAL A 805 -6.62 -12.64 0.55
N PRO A 806 -5.48 -11.92 0.57
CA PRO A 806 -4.19 -12.47 0.15
C PRO A 806 -3.86 -13.77 0.91
N VAL A 807 -3.19 -14.70 0.23
CA VAL A 807 -2.82 -16.06 0.73
C VAL A 807 -4.01 -17.01 0.94
N LEU A 808 -5.20 -16.51 1.26
CA LEU A 808 -6.40 -17.33 1.47
C LEU A 808 -7.16 -17.61 0.18
N SER A 809 -7.45 -16.57 -0.60
CA SER A 809 -8.27 -16.68 -1.81
C SER A 809 -7.47 -16.47 -3.10
N ASP A 810 -6.32 -15.78 -3.04
CA ASP A 810 -5.47 -15.56 -4.21
C ASP A 810 -4.50 -16.74 -4.45
N PHE A 811 -4.67 -17.42 -5.59
CA PHE A 811 -3.88 -18.59 -5.95
C PHE A 811 -2.38 -18.25 -6.13
N LYS A 812 -2.04 -17.04 -6.59
CA LYS A 812 -0.65 -16.60 -6.76
C LYS A 812 0.03 -16.42 -5.42
N SER A 813 -0.62 -15.73 -4.48
CA SER A 813 -0.17 -15.59 -3.10
C SER A 813 0.01 -16.94 -2.41
N PHE A 814 -0.95 -17.86 -2.59
CA PHE A 814 -0.86 -19.22 -2.07
C PHE A 814 0.40 -19.94 -2.61
N ASN A 815 0.58 -19.95 -3.93
CA ASN A 815 1.72 -20.59 -4.57
C ASN A 815 3.06 -20.00 -4.09
N VAL A 816 3.17 -18.66 -3.98
CA VAL A 816 4.36 -18.02 -3.42
C VAL A 816 4.62 -18.50 -1.99
N ALA A 817 3.60 -18.50 -1.13
CA ALA A 817 3.74 -18.87 0.28
C ALA A 817 4.26 -20.29 0.46
N ILE A 818 3.66 -21.28 -0.23
CA ILE A 818 4.06 -22.70 -0.08
C ILE A 818 5.39 -23.05 -0.76
N THR A 819 5.94 -22.17 -1.61
CA THR A 819 7.20 -22.39 -2.35
C THR A 819 8.39 -21.59 -1.81
N ARG A 820 8.27 -21.00 -0.61
CA ARG A 820 9.38 -20.30 0.07
C ARG A 820 10.31 -21.23 0.86
N ALA A 821 9.80 -22.37 1.32
CA ALA A 821 10.57 -23.35 2.08
C ALA A 821 11.53 -24.15 1.20
N GLN A 822 12.78 -24.30 1.65
CA GLN A 822 13.74 -25.24 1.07
C GLN A 822 13.60 -26.64 1.68
N ALA A 823 13.61 -26.72 3.02
CA ALA A 823 13.70 -28.00 3.74
C ALA A 823 12.48 -28.31 4.60
N LEU A 824 11.74 -27.32 5.11
CA LEU A 824 10.52 -27.54 5.92
C LEU A 824 9.48 -26.43 5.74
N CYS A 825 8.23 -26.82 5.55
CA CYS A 825 7.08 -25.92 5.58
C CYS A 825 6.14 -26.28 6.73
N VAL A 826 5.78 -25.31 7.56
CA VAL A 826 4.78 -25.47 8.62
C VAL A 826 3.62 -24.51 8.36
N VAL A 827 2.41 -25.02 8.31
CA VAL A 827 1.18 -24.23 8.18
C VAL A 827 0.46 -24.22 9.52
N ILE A 828 0.04 -23.04 9.96
CA ILE A 828 -0.73 -22.83 11.20
C ILE A 828 -1.99 -22.07 10.80
N GLY A 829 -3.15 -22.68 11.05
CA GLY A 829 -4.41 -22.07 10.66
C GLY A 829 -5.64 -22.80 11.16
N HIS A 830 -6.80 -22.16 11.00
CA HIS A 830 -8.08 -22.71 11.43
C HIS A 830 -8.62 -23.74 10.39
N PRO A 831 -8.71 -25.04 10.71
CA PRO A 831 -9.08 -26.08 9.74
C PRO A 831 -10.44 -25.84 9.08
N SER A 832 -11.47 -25.53 9.88
CA SER A 832 -12.86 -25.36 9.39
C SER A 832 -13.07 -24.15 8.47
N VAL A 833 -12.17 -23.14 8.55
CA VAL A 833 -12.19 -21.98 7.65
C VAL A 833 -11.43 -22.33 6.37
N LEU A 834 -10.24 -22.92 6.52
CA LEU A 834 -9.39 -23.27 5.38
C LEU A 834 -9.96 -24.38 4.50
N SER A 835 -10.78 -25.29 5.05
CA SER A 835 -11.41 -26.38 4.30
C SER A 835 -12.41 -25.90 3.25
N GLN A 836 -12.94 -24.70 3.43
CA GLN A 836 -13.87 -24.05 2.50
C GLN A 836 -13.14 -23.45 1.28
N HIS A 837 -11.82 -23.28 1.35
CA HIS A 837 -11.00 -22.81 0.24
C HIS A 837 -10.37 -23.99 -0.51
N PRO A 838 -10.62 -24.18 -1.82
CA PRO A 838 -10.21 -25.40 -2.54
C PRO A 838 -8.70 -25.71 -2.48
N LEU A 839 -7.84 -24.68 -2.57
CA LEU A 839 -6.38 -24.85 -2.51
C LEU A 839 -5.91 -25.30 -1.13
N TRP A 840 -6.45 -24.68 -0.08
CA TRP A 840 -6.13 -25.03 1.30
C TRP A 840 -6.70 -26.39 1.70
N SER A 841 -7.93 -26.69 1.30
CA SER A 841 -8.55 -28.00 1.47
C SER A 841 -7.71 -29.11 0.82
N PHE A 842 -7.19 -28.86 -0.39
CA PHE A 842 -6.28 -29.79 -1.05
C PHE A 842 -4.94 -29.95 -0.33
N LEU A 843 -4.33 -28.85 0.16
CA LEU A 843 -3.11 -28.90 0.97
C LEU A 843 -3.30 -29.68 2.27
N MET A 844 -4.40 -29.45 2.99
CA MET A 844 -4.70 -30.18 4.23
C MET A 844 -4.94 -31.66 3.94
N GLY A 845 -5.66 -32.00 2.86
CA GLY A 845 -5.80 -33.39 2.42
C GLY A 845 -4.48 -34.05 2.03
N TYR A 846 -3.54 -33.29 1.45
CA TYR A 846 -2.17 -33.75 1.17
C TYR A 846 -1.40 -34.01 2.47
N CYS A 847 -1.54 -33.16 3.49
CA CYS A 847 -0.95 -33.37 4.82
C CYS A 847 -1.57 -34.59 5.52
N ALA A 848 -2.90 -34.69 5.57
CA ALA A 848 -3.62 -35.77 6.24
C ALA A 848 -3.28 -37.15 5.67
N LYS A 849 -3.21 -37.29 4.33
CA LYS A 849 -2.81 -38.54 3.66
C LYS A 849 -1.39 -39.00 4.01
N ASN A 850 -0.52 -38.08 4.42
CA ASN A 850 0.86 -38.37 4.82
C ASN A 850 1.03 -38.31 6.35
N GLY A 851 -0.06 -38.34 7.12
CA GLY A 851 -0.05 -38.30 8.58
C GLY A 851 0.47 -36.99 9.17
N ALA A 852 0.56 -35.92 8.39
CA ALA A 852 1.17 -34.64 8.76
C ALA A 852 0.14 -33.52 9.03
N PHE A 853 -1.03 -33.90 9.53
CA PHE A 853 -2.05 -32.99 10.02
C PHE A 853 -2.20 -33.21 11.53
N GLU A 854 -2.09 -32.13 12.31
CA GLU A 854 -2.16 -32.12 13.78
C GLU A 854 -3.28 -31.16 14.22
N GLY A 855 -4.34 -31.65 14.85
CA GLY A 855 -5.46 -30.85 15.37
C GLY A 855 -6.58 -31.73 15.95
N ASP A 856 -7.29 -31.24 16.96
CA ASP A 856 -8.18 -32.05 17.81
C ASP A 856 -9.50 -32.51 17.13
N ASP A 857 -9.95 -31.86 16.03
CA ASP A 857 -11.22 -32.21 15.34
C ASP A 857 -11.00 -32.58 13.85
N THR A 858 -10.31 -33.68 13.57
CA THR A 858 -10.14 -34.17 12.18
C THR A 858 -11.36 -34.86 11.59
N GLU A 859 -12.29 -35.34 12.43
CA GLU A 859 -13.37 -36.24 11.99
C GLU A 859 -14.44 -35.54 11.12
N ASP A 860 -14.58 -34.22 11.22
CA ASP A 860 -15.60 -33.43 10.49
C ASP A 860 -15.08 -32.69 9.25
N VAL A 861 -13.77 -32.78 8.93
CA VAL A 861 -13.17 -32.00 7.84
C VAL A 861 -13.11 -32.80 6.53
N ILE A 862 -14.01 -32.48 5.59
CA ILE A 862 -14.00 -33.08 4.25
C ILE A 862 -12.95 -32.37 3.37
N PHE A 863 -11.95 -33.11 2.90
CA PHE A 863 -10.90 -32.60 2.02
C PHE A 863 -11.28 -32.70 0.54
N CYS A 864 -10.86 -31.72 -0.27
CA CYS A 864 -10.98 -31.79 -1.73
C CYS A 864 -10.18 -32.99 -2.29
N PRO A 865 -10.83 -33.97 -2.96
CA PRO A 865 -10.15 -35.17 -3.44
C PRO A 865 -9.28 -34.92 -4.68
N ASN A 866 -9.67 -33.92 -5.48
CA ASN A 866 -9.03 -33.57 -6.76
C ASN A 866 -8.37 -32.19 -6.67
N PRO A 867 -7.24 -31.98 -7.37
CA PRO A 867 -6.61 -30.67 -7.43
C PRO A 867 -7.56 -29.67 -8.13
N PRO A 868 -7.79 -28.48 -7.55
CA PRO A 868 -8.59 -27.45 -8.22
C PRO A 868 -7.93 -27.04 -9.54
N LYS A 869 -8.75 -26.77 -10.57
CA LYS A 869 -8.26 -26.30 -11.86
C LYS A 869 -7.85 -24.83 -11.74
N VAL A 870 -6.55 -24.56 -11.72
CA VAL A 870 -5.99 -23.21 -11.87
C VAL A 870 -5.59 -23.03 -13.33
N ARG A 871 -6.16 -22.03 -14.02
CA ARG A 871 -5.80 -21.71 -15.42
C ARG A 871 -5.09 -20.37 -15.49
N MET A 872 -4.06 -20.29 -16.34
CA MET A 872 -3.45 -19.02 -16.76
C MET A 872 -4.54 -18.08 -17.29
N GLY A 873 -4.55 -16.83 -16.83
CA GLY A 873 -5.41 -15.79 -17.41
C GLY A 873 -6.89 -15.82 -17.00
N GLN A 874 -7.24 -16.29 -15.80
CA GLN A 874 -8.63 -16.30 -15.28
C GLN A 874 -9.27 -14.91 -15.05
N LEU A 875 -8.68 -13.80 -15.50
CA LEU A 875 -9.48 -12.61 -15.71
C LEU A 875 -10.26 -12.88 -17.00
N SER A 876 -11.57 -13.12 -16.92
CA SER A 876 -12.38 -13.37 -18.11
C SER A 876 -12.19 -12.26 -19.17
N ASP A 877 -12.36 -12.55 -20.46
CA ASP A 877 -12.49 -11.51 -21.51
C ASP A 877 -13.95 -11.04 -21.65
N ALA A 878 -14.86 -11.56 -20.81
CA ALA A 878 -16.27 -11.20 -20.79
C ALA A 878 -16.53 -9.79 -20.24
N PRO A 879 -17.68 -9.18 -20.53
CA PRO A 879 -18.01 -7.89 -19.95
C PRO A 879 -18.17 -7.98 -18.41
N PRO A 880 -17.91 -6.86 -17.69
CA PRO A 880 -18.08 -6.67 -16.25
C PRO A 880 -19.38 -7.17 -15.60
N ASP A 881 -20.45 -7.32 -16.39
CA ASP A 881 -21.82 -7.64 -15.96
C ASP A 881 -22.19 -9.10 -16.27
N ASP A 882 -21.24 -9.89 -16.80
CA ASP A 882 -21.41 -11.32 -16.99
C ASP A 882 -21.47 -12.03 -15.62
N PRO A 883 -22.49 -12.86 -15.32
CA PRO A 883 -22.57 -13.63 -14.08
C PRO A 883 -21.34 -14.49 -13.82
N GLU A 884 -20.68 -15.00 -14.87
CA GLU A 884 -19.44 -15.76 -14.74
C GLU A 884 -18.25 -14.88 -14.35
N TRP A 885 -18.29 -13.57 -14.64
CA TRP A 885 -17.26 -12.62 -14.21
C TRP A 885 -17.10 -12.59 -12.69
N HIS A 886 -18.22 -12.73 -11.96
CA HIS A 886 -18.25 -12.72 -10.51
C HIS A 886 -17.74 -14.01 -9.87
N LEU A 887 -17.72 -15.13 -10.60
CA LEU A 887 -17.21 -16.42 -10.15
C LEU A 887 -15.68 -16.52 -10.19
N PHE A 888 -15.01 -15.62 -10.92
CA PHE A 888 -13.55 -15.51 -11.02
C PHE A 888 -12.93 -14.43 -10.11
N MET A 889 -13.76 -13.61 -9.45
CA MET A 889 -13.35 -12.64 -8.41
C MET A 889 -13.46 -13.27 -7.03
#